data_AF-A0A5W3DPB9-F1
#
_entry.id   AF-A0A5W3DPB9-F1
#
_cell.length_a   1.000
_cell.length_b   1.000
_cell.length_c   1.000
_cell.angle_alpha   90.00
_cell.angle_beta   90.00
_cell.angle_gamma   90.00
#
_symmetry.space_group_name_H-M   'P 1'
#
loop_
_entity.id
_entity.type
_entity.pdbx_description
1 polymer ?
#
loop_
_entity_poly.entity_id
_entity_poly.type
_entity_poly.pdbx_seq_one_letter_code
_entity_poly.pdbx_strand_id
1 'polypeptide(L)'
;MRKDALLAFLMNQTDFFDPENVSEVFTARYLAQRFNMQRNTASHYLNQLVAQGVLCKINTRPVYFLHKQAFSQQFFTLSRNEYASIAELLAHGEQECVPDDHFSLLIGHNESLKRPIEQLKTALFYPDGGLPLLMTGESGTGKSYLARLMHEYAVTQALLPPDAPFISFNCAQYASNPELLAANLFGYVKGAFTGAQSDRPGAFEAADGGMLFLDEVHRLSAEGQEKLFTWLDCGEIYRVGDTAQGHPVSVRLVFATTEEIHSTFLTTFLRRIPIQVNLPDLQHRSRQEKEALILLFFWTEAKKLSATLILRPRLLQILNQYVYRGNVGELKNVVKYAVATAWAKKPGQETVTVSLHDLPDAMLSALPSLNEPLADDAPVSITPDTNLTWLLRARDEIQGMIHDTQCHVLALYELVRSGKEGWETVQKRMGDEIETLFDRLIFTGDDNVHSQRLLLITSQVREEFYRLEKRFNMQLNGNCIYALSHYLIHRTAQAPSRLNSEQIRQLDAFLAQKYPLLYSFCLQILETLSQKLDLEPRRIDILLLALWLHKQGVNSQKQVTHAVILAHGYATASSIANVANRLLKNTIFESFDMPLDVTPEAIAQQVMRYLEGHPLASGLIILVDMGSLKAIHRHFDRALSTPVTIINNVSTSMALYVGERILQGHFIEEIARDIARDVPVEYQLYWPKSNKPRAILTTCATGIGVATNLCSLLSASIPQALEIDVVACDYAMLANNKTQEPVFIRYDVLAIVGTLDPHIASVPWISLDSLISGEGNQYLMRLFGSLTTPDQVAEINNLLLKNFSLRRVIESVTILDTGKVINHVEQFLLRYEHLAGVTVSNERKVALYVHISCLIERLIRHAGITTWSGQQCPEHELNRLREAFSVIESNYSVKIPTAELGYIHNILTFETEFIEQDQQF
;
A
#
# COMPACT_ATOMS: atom_id res chain seq x y z
N MET A 1 -34.85 -9.52 8.26
CA MET A 1 -34.10 -8.36 8.79
C MET A 1 -33.09 -8.71 9.88
N ARG A 2 -33.47 -9.22 11.08
CA ARG A 2 -32.47 -9.52 12.14
C ARG A 2 -31.59 -10.76 11.87
N LYS A 3 -32.10 -11.76 11.14
CA LYS A 3 -31.37 -12.98 10.76
C LYS A 3 -30.32 -12.72 9.67
N ASP A 4 -30.65 -11.89 8.69
CA ASP A 4 -29.76 -11.49 7.59
C ASP A 4 -28.59 -10.62 8.10
N ALA A 5 -28.86 -9.75 9.09
CA ALA A 5 -27.82 -8.95 9.75
C ALA A 5 -26.83 -9.81 10.56
N LEU A 6 -27.32 -10.85 11.26
CA LEU A 6 -26.46 -11.82 11.94
C LEU A 6 -25.59 -12.59 10.95
N LEU A 7 -26.18 -13.01 9.82
CA LEU A 7 -25.48 -13.73 8.78
C LEU A 7 -24.39 -12.87 8.13
N ALA A 8 -24.72 -11.64 7.71
CA ALA A 8 -23.76 -10.70 7.13
C ALA A 8 -22.63 -10.36 8.11
N PHE A 9 -22.95 -10.20 9.40
CA PHE A 9 -21.93 -9.97 10.42
C PHE A 9 -21.02 -11.18 10.61
N LEU A 10 -21.58 -12.39 10.72
CA LEU A 10 -20.77 -13.60 10.83
C LEU A 10 -19.96 -13.87 9.58
N MET A 11 -20.46 -13.56 8.38
CA MET A 11 -19.69 -13.63 7.14
C MET A 11 -18.43 -12.76 7.28
N ASN A 12 -18.59 -11.49 7.64
CA ASN A 12 -17.48 -10.55 7.81
C ASN A 12 -16.57 -10.90 8.99
N GLN A 13 -17.09 -11.47 10.09
CA GLN A 13 -16.26 -11.82 11.25
C GLN A 13 -15.51 -13.13 11.04
N THR A 14 -16.10 -14.08 10.31
CA THR A 14 -15.45 -15.38 10.04
C THR A 14 -14.18 -15.18 9.23
N ASP A 15 -14.08 -14.05 8.51
CA ASP A 15 -12.86 -13.63 7.83
C ASP A 15 -11.67 -13.36 8.78
N PHE A 16 -11.95 -13.18 10.08
CA PHE A 16 -10.96 -12.93 11.14
C PHE A 16 -10.92 -14.09 12.15
N PHE A 17 -11.40 -15.28 11.75
CA PHE A 17 -11.34 -16.45 12.61
C PHE A 17 -9.89 -16.88 12.81
N ASP A 18 -9.41 -16.83 14.05
CA ASP A 18 -8.11 -17.38 14.44
C ASP A 18 -8.33 -18.72 15.17
N PRO A 19 -7.89 -19.85 14.60
CA PRO A 19 -8.04 -21.15 15.24
C PRO A 19 -7.23 -21.31 16.52
N GLU A 20 -6.14 -20.55 16.69
CA GLU A 20 -5.29 -20.58 17.89
C GLU A 20 -5.86 -19.70 19.01
N ASN A 21 -6.67 -18.70 18.67
CA ASN A 21 -7.28 -17.77 19.62
C ASN A 21 -8.74 -17.41 19.25
N VAL A 22 -9.66 -18.35 19.47
CA VAL A 22 -11.07 -18.20 19.05
C VAL A 22 -11.80 -17.14 19.89
N SER A 23 -12.04 -16.00 19.26
CA SER A 23 -12.72 -14.84 19.84
C SER A 23 -14.18 -15.10 20.23
N GLU A 24 -14.65 -14.44 21.30
CA GLU A 24 -16.04 -14.55 21.76
C GLU A 24 -17.07 -13.99 20.78
N VAL A 25 -16.63 -13.24 19.75
CA VAL A 25 -17.51 -12.64 18.73
C VAL A 25 -18.36 -13.65 17.97
N PHE A 26 -17.91 -14.90 17.90
CA PHE A 26 -18.61 -16.01 17.24
C PHE A 26 -19.63 -16.72 18.14
N THR A 27 -19.83 -16.24 19.37
CA THR A 27 -20.76 -16.87 20.33
C THR A 27 -22.16 -16.26 20.27
N ALA A 28 -23.18 -17.07 20.55
CA ALA A 28 -24.55 -16.59 20.65
C ALA A 28 -24.76 -15.52 21.75
N ARG A 29 -23.90 -15.49 22.77
CA ARG A 29 -23.95 -14.49 23.86
C ARG A 29 -23.54 -13.11 23.35
N TYR A 30 -22.39 -13.03 22.66
CA TYR A 30 -21.89 -11.78 22.11
C TYR A 30 -22.85 -11.22 21.06
N LEU A 31 -23.31 -12.08 20.13
CA LEU A 31 -24.24 -11.68 19.07
C LEU A 31 -25.58 -11.17 19.63
N ALA A 32 -26.06 -11.76 20.72
CA ALA A 32 -27.26 -11.30 21.39
C ALA A 32 -27.10 -9.87 21.97
N GLN A 33 -25.97 -9.59 22.61
CA GLN A 33 -25.67 -8.25 23.14
C GLN A 33 -25.52 -7.22 22.01
N ARG A 34 -24.72 -7.55 20.97
CA ARG A 34 -24.44 -6.63 19.86
C ARG A 34 -25.68 -6.22 19.08
N PHE A 35 -26.60 -7.15 18.85
CA PHE A 35 -27.81 -6.90 18.06
C PHE A 35 -29.05 -6.63 18.94
N ASN A 36 -28.84 -6.34 20.23
CA ASN A 36 -29.87 -6.03 21.21
C ASN A 36 -31.05 -7.03 21.18
N MET A 37 -30.75 -8.31 21.33
CA MET A 37 -31.72 -9.41 21.35
C MET A 37 -31.44 -10.40 22.48
N GLN A 38 -32.42 -11.25 22.82
CA GLN A 38 -32.21 -12.29 23.84
C GLN A 38 -31.29 -13.41 23.31
N ARG A 39 -30.43 -13.95 24.18
CA ARG A 39 -29.49 -15.05 23.86
C ARG A 39 -30.20 -16.26 23.24
N ASN A 40 -31.37 -16.63 23.75
CA ASN A 40 -32.14 -17.76 23.25
C ASN A 40 -32.61 -17.52 21.80
N THR A 41 -33.00 -16.28 21.48
CA THR A 41 -33.40 -15.89 20.13
C THR A 41 -32.21 -15.89 19.16
N ALA A 42 -31.06 -15.35 19.57
CA ALA A 42 -29.83 -15.41 18.77
C ALA A 42 -29.40 -16.85 18.49
N SER A 43 -29.38 -17.70 19.53
CA SER A 43 -29.06 -19.12 19.39
C SER A 43 -30.06 -19.86 18.50
N HIS A 44 -31.35 -19.55 18.58
CA HIS A 44 -32.36 -20.13 17.69
C HIS A 44 -32.11 -19.78 16.21
N TYR A 45 -31.84 -18.51 15.90
CA TYR A 45 -31.54 -18.10 14.52
C TYR A 45 -30.25 -18.69 13.97
N LEU A 46 -29.20 -18.78 14.79
CA LEU A 46 -27.92 -19.37 14.40
C LEU A 46 -28.05 -20.86 14.10
N ASN A 47 -28.75 -21.63 14.94
CA ASN A 47 -29.00 -23.04 14.67
C ASN A 47 -29.86 -23.25 13.41
N GLN A 48 -30.81 -22.36 13.11
CA GLN A 48 -31.53 -22.42 11.83
C GLN A 48 -30.61 -22.18 10.63
N LEU A 49 -29.65 -21.25 10.72
CA LEU A 49 -28.69 -20.98 9.65
C LEU A 49 -27.68 -22.13 9.45
N VAL A 50 -27.35 -22.84 10.54
CA VAL A 50 -26.57 -24.09 10.48
C VAL A 50 -27.35 -25.21 9.78
N ALA A 51 -28.65 -25.35 10.08
CA ALA A 51 -29.53 -26.30 9.40
C ALA A 51 -29.73 -25.98 7.91
N GLN A 52 -29.65 -24.70 7.53
CA GLN A 52 -29.69 -24.23 6.14
C GLN A 52 -28.34 -24.39 5.41
N GLY A 53 -27.29 -24.87 6.09
CA GLY A 53 -25.97 -25.09 5.50
C GLY A 53 -25.15 -23.82 5.24
N VAL A 54 -25.57 -22.68 5.81
CA VAL A 54 -24.88 -21.39 5.61
C VAL A 54 -23.85 -21.13 6.70
N LEU A 55 -24.09 -21.64 7.91
CA LEU A 55 -23.15 -21.56 9.03
C LEU A 55 -22.61 -22.95 9.41
N CYS A 56 -21.40 -22.96 9.94
CA CYS A 56 -20.76 -24.06 10.62
C CYS A 56 -20.83 -23.84 12.15
N LYS A 57 -21.10 -24.89 12.92
CA LYS A 57 -21.21 -24.86 14.37
C LYS A 57 -20.12 -25.72 15.01
N ILE A 58 -19.44 -25.17 16.02
CA ILE A 58 -18.42 -25.87 16.80
C ILE A 58 -18.97 -26.07 18.22
N ASN A 59 -19.19 -27.34 18.60
CA ASN A 59 -19.87 -27.75 19.83
C ASN A 59 -18.98 -27.69 21.10
N THR A 60 -18.23 -26.60 21.27
CA THR A 60 -17.42 -26.31 22.46
C THR A 60 -18.24 -25.59 23.55
N ARG A 61 -17.61 -25.32 24.71
CA ARG A 61 -18.18 -24.45 25.75
C ARG A 61 -17.26 -23.25 25.95
N PRO A 62 -17.59 -22.04 25.45
CA PRO A 62 -18.83 -21.66 24.74
C PRO A 62 -18.93 -22.23 23.30
N VAL A 63 -20.15 -22.28 22.75
CA VAL A 63 -20.45 -22.75 21.37
C VAL A 63 -20.17 -21.62 20.37
N TYR A 64 -19.47 -21.94 19.30
CA TYR A 64 -19.10 -20.99 18.24
C TYR A 64 -19.83 -21.27 16.93
N PHE A 65 -20.14 -20.19 16.20
CA PHE A 65 -20.79 -20.24 14.89
C PHE A 65 -19.95 -19.46 13.87
N LEU A 66 -19.57 -20.11 12.79
CA LEU A 66 -18.76 -19.55 11.70
C LEU A 66 -19.55 -19.57 10.39
N HIS A 67 -19.29 -18.63 9.51
CA HIS A 67 -19.90 -18.61 8.18
C HIS A 67 -19.18 -19.58 7.24
N LYS A 68 -19.91 -20.54 6.67
CA LYS A 68 -19.34 -21.66 5.96
C LYS A 68 -18.56 -21.25 4.70
N GLN A 69 -19.14 -20.35 3.90
CA GLN A 69 -18.50 -19.84 2.68
C GLN A 69 -17.26 -18.98 2.97
N ALA A 70 -17.37 -18.00 3.86
CA ALA A 70 -16.24 -17.15 4.28
C ALA A 70 -15.09 -17.99 4.85
N PHE A 71 -15.39 -18.97 5.72
CA PHE A 71 -14.38 -19.91 6.21
C PHE A 71 -13.73 -20.70 5.06
N SER A 72 -14.54 -21.21 4.13
CA SER A 72 -14.04 -22.02 3.00
C SER A 72 -13.16 -21.23 2.04
N GLN A 73 -13.37 -19.92 1.91
CA GLN A 73 -12.53 -19.01 1.11
C GLN A 73 -11.15 -18.76 1.73
N GLN A 74 -11.01 -18.92 3.04
CA GLN A 74 -9.79 -18.59 3.77
C GLN A 74 -8.97 -19.81 4.20
N PHE A 75 -9.66 -20.90 4.52
CA PHE A 75 -9.07 -22.13 5.02
C PHE A 75 -9.22 -23.23 3.98
N PHE A 76 -10.28 -24.01 4.08
CA PHE A 76 -10.58 -25.15 3.23
C PHE A 76 -12.09 -25.36 3.19
N THR A 77 -12.57 -26.02 2.15
CA THR A 77 -14.00 -26.31 1.99
C THR A 77 -14.51 -27.14 3.17
N LEU A 78 -15.61 -26.72 3.77
CA LEU A 78 -16.28 -27.49 4.82
C LEU A 78 -17.38 -28.36 4.19
N SER A 79 -17.30 -29.68 4.28
CA SER A 79 -18.39 -30.55 3.83
C SER A 79 -19.46 -30.77 4.91
N ARG A 80 -19.14 -30.56 6.19
CA ARG A 80 -20.08 -30.67 7.33
C ARG A 80 -20.49 -29.30 7.86
N ASN A 81 -21.59 -29.27 8.62
CA ASN A 81 -22.10 -28.05 9.27
C ASN A 81 -21.91 -28.06 10.79
N GLU A 82 -21.52 -29.19 11.38
CA GLU A 82 -21.30 -29.34 12.81
C GLU A 82 -20.00 -30.10 13.09
N TYR A 83 -19.22 -29.60 14.06
CA TYR A 83 -17.94 -30.16 14.50
C TYR A 83 -17.91 -30.19 16.04
N ALA A 84 -17.29 -31.21 16.65
CA ALA A 84 -17.24 -31.34 18.10
C ALA A 84 -16.19 -30.42 18.74
N SER A 85 -15.09 -30.13 18.04
CA SER A 85 -14.01 -29.26 18.52
C SER A 85 -13.32 -28.50 17.39
N ILE A 86 -12.53 -27.49 17.75
CA ILE A 86 -11.71 -26.72 16.80
C ILE A 86 -10.65 -27.63 16.14
N ALA A 87 -10.07 -28.57 16.88
CA ALA A 87 -9.12 -29.54 16.33
C ALA A 87 -9.76 -30.44 15.26
N GLU A 88 -11.00 -30.89 15.47
CA GLU A 88 -11.74 -31.67 14.46
C GLU A 88 -12.09 -30.83 13.23
N LEU A 89 -12.43 -29.55 13.41
CA LEU A 89 -12.63 -28.62 12.31
C LEU A 89 -11.36 -28.50 11.46
N LEU A 90 -10.20 -28.29 12.08
CA LEU A 90 -8.92 -28.13 11.37
C LEU A 90 -8.45 -29.43 10.69
N ALA A 91 -8.66 -30.58 11.32
CA ALA A 91 -8.34 -31.88 10.74
C ALA A 91 -9.16 -32.20 9.47
N HIS A 92 -10.35 -31.59 9.34
CA HIS A 92 -11.18 -31.75 8.14
C HIS A 92 -10.52 -31.14 6.88
N GLY A 93 -9.73 -30.09 7.04
CA GLY A 93 -8.98 -29.46 5.94
C GLY A 93 -7.80 -30.26 5.41
N GLU A 94 -7.28 -31.17 6.22
CA GLU A 94 -6.19 -32.07 5.82
C GLU A 94 -6.66 -33.15 4.82
N GLN A 95 -7.97 -33.39 4.73
CA GLN A 95 -8.56 -34.42 3.88
C GLN A 95 -9.06 -33.89 2.52
N GLU A 96 -9.33 -32.58 2.38
CA GLU A 96 -9.92 -31.98 1.17
C GLU A 96 -8.94 -31.09 0.36
N CYS A 97 -7.73 -30.80 0.84
CA CYS A 97 -6.67 -30.14 0.06
C CYS A 97 -5.99 -31.10 -0.93
N VAL A 98 -6.73 -31.58 -1.93
CA VAL A 98 -6.12 -32.09 -3.16
C VAL A 98 -5.99 -30.89 -4.10
N PRO A 99 -4.79 -30.29 -4.28
CA PRO A 99 -4.66 -29.20 -5.23
C PRO A 99 -5.02 -29.69 -6.63
N ASP A 100 -5.80 -28.90 -7.40
CA ASP A 100 -6.09 -29.14 -8.81
C ASP A 100 -4.80 -29.34 -9.64
N ASP A 101 -3.67 -28.83 -9.14
CA ASP A 101 -2.35 -28.94 -9.76
C ASP A 101 -1.30 -29.47 -8.76
N HIS A 102 -0.88 -30.73 -8.91
CA HIS A 102 0.16 -31.36 -8.09
C HIS A 102 1.52 -30.62 -8.17
N PHE A 103 1.77 -29.86 -9.24
CA PHE A 103 2.98 -29.04 -9.34
C PHE A 103 2.96 -27.82 -8.41
N SER A 104 1.80 -27.40 -7.91
CA SER A 104 1.70 -26.33 -6.89
C SER A 104 2.31 -26.70 -5.54
N LEU A 105 2.52 -28.01 -5.29
CA LEU A 105 3.19 -28.50 -4.09
C LEU A 105 4.72 -28.31 -4.13
N LEU A 106 5.29 -27.93 -5.29
CA LEU A 106 6.72 -27.72 -5.44
C LEU A 106 7.16 -26.36 -4.93
N ILE A 107 8.16 -26.35 -4.06
CA ILE A 107 8.85 -25.11 -3.69
C ILE A 107 9.59 -24.58 -4.91
N GLY A 108 9.28 -23.33 -5.29
CA GLY A 108 9.79 -22.68 -6.50
C GLY A 108 8.89 -22.82 -7.74
N HIS A 109 7.66 -23.35 -7.61
CA HIS A 109 6.77 -23.59 -8.74
C HIS A 109 6.42 -22.33 -9.56
N ASN A 110 6.38 -21.16 -8.93
CA ASN A 110 6.13 -19.87 -9.57
C ASN A 110 7.41 -19.07 -9.83
N GLU A 111 8.57 -19.60 -9.41
CA GLU A 111 9.88 -18.96 -9.47
C GLU A 111 10.83 -19.80 -10.34
N SER A 112 11.88 -20.42 -9.77
CA SER A 112 12.94 -21.09 -10.52
C SER A 112 12.45 -22.31 -11.31
N LEU A 113 11.35 -22.93 -10.89
CA LEU A 113 10.76 -24.10 -11.53
C LEU A 113 9.57 -23.77 -12.45
N LYS A 114 9.17 -22.50 -12.59
CA LYS A 114 8.02 -22.11 -13.43
C LYS A 114 8.16 -22.61 -14.86
N ARG A 115 9.25 -22.27 -15.52
CA ARG A 115 9.52 -22.68 -16.92
C ARG A 115 9.67 -24.21 -17.05
N PRO A 116 10.44 -24.91 -16.19
CA PRO A 116 10.43 -26.37 -16.16
C PRO A 116 9.03 -26.97 -16.08
N ILE A 117 8.18 -26.49 -15.16
CA ILE A 117 6.81 -27.00 -14.97
C ILE A 117 5.94 -26.76 -16.21
N GLU A 118 6.02 -25.59 -16.84
CA GLU A 118 5.31 -25.29 -18.09
C GLU A 118 5.71 -26.26 -19.22
N GLN A 119 7.01 -26.58 -19.33
CA GLN A 119 7.51 -27.55 -20.29
C GLN A 119 7.04 -28.98 -19.98
N LEU A 120 7.03 -29.39 -18.70
CA LEU A 120 6.50 -30.69 -18.27
C LEU A 120 5.01 -30.81 -18.62
N LYS A 121 4.21 -29.78 -18.33
CA LYS A 121 2.78 -29.74 -18.70
C LYS A 121 2.59 -29.81 -20.22
N THR A 122 3.40 -29.08 -20.99
CA THR A 122 3.35 -29.11 -22.46
C THR A 122 3.60 -30.52 -22.99
N ALA A 123 4.58 -31.24 -22.44
CA ALA A 123 4.82 -32.64 -22.79
C ALA A 123 3.63 -33.56 -22.45
N LEU A 124 2.99 -33.35 -21.31
CA LEU A 124 1.85 -34.16 -20.87
C LEU A 124 0.56 -33.93 -21.66
N PHE A 125 0.20 -32.67 -21.93
CA PHE A 125 -1.08 -32.33 -22.57
C PHE A 125 -1.11 -32.59 -24.08
N TYR A 126 0.03 -32.91 -24.69
CA TYR A 126 0.05 -33.26 -26.10
C TYR A 126 -0.75 -34.56 -26.37
N PRO A 127 -1.55 -34.64 -27.45
CA PRO A 127 -2.34 -35.82 -27.80
C PRO A 127 -1.51 -37.10 -28.01
N ASP A 128 -2.19 -38.24 -28.15
CA ASP A 128 -1.61 -39.51 -28.60
C ASP A 128 -0.43 -40.04 -27.76
N GLY A 129 -0.51 -39.89 -26.43
CA GLY A 129 0.50 -40.42 -25.50
C GLY A 129 1.57 -39.41 -25.07
N GLY A 130 1.41 -38.12 -25.40
CA GLY A 130 2.30 -37.05 -24.95
C GLY A 130 3.61 -36.96 -25.75
N LEU A 131 4.42 -35.94 -25.46
CA LEU A 131 5.75 -35.78 -26.07
C LEU A 131 6.84 -36.35 -25.16
N PRO A 132 7.86 -37.04 -25.74
CA PRO A 132 9.06 -37.40 -25.01
C PRO A 132 9.77 -36.18 -24.45
N LEU A 133 10.24 -36.31 -23.21
CA LEU A 133 10.84 -35.25 -22.41
C LEU A 133 12.21 -35.69 -21.91
N LEU A 134 13.22 -34.81 -22.00
CA LEU A 134 14.54 -35.00 -21.36
C LEU A 134 14.77 -33.93 -20.29
N MET A 135 14.95 -34.38 -19.05
CA MET A 135 15.34 -33.55 -17.90
C MET A 135 16.86 -33.55 -17.72
N THR A 136 17.46 -32.36 -17.71
CA THR A 136 18.86 -32.14 -17.38
C THR A 136 19.02 -31.41 -16.06
N GLY A 137 20.15 -31.62 -15.41
CA GLY A 137 20.54 -30.90 -14.21
C GLY A 137 21.48 -31.74 -13.37
N GLU A 138 22.22 -31.11 -12.47
CA GLU A 138 23.18 -31.81 -11.62
C GLU A 138 22.54 -32.89 -10.74
N SER A 139 23.37 -33.74 -10.15
CA SER A 139 22.92 -34.75 -9.20
C SER A 139 22.25 -34.08 -7.99
N GLY A 140 21.13 -34.63 -7.53
CA GLY A 140 20.40 -34.14 -6.37
C GLY A 140 19.52 -32.89 -6.61
N THR A 141 19.28 -32.48 -7.85
CA THR A 141 18.37 -31.35 -8.19
C THR A 141 16.86 -31.68 -8.10
N GLY A 142 16.50 -32.97 -8.04
CA GLY A 142 15.12 -33.43 -7.88
C GLY A 142 14.45 -34.08 -9.10
N LYS A 143 15.22 -34.47 -10.14
CA LYS A 143 14.71 -35.09 -11.38
C LYS A 143 13.73 -36.25 -11.15
N SER A 144 14.09 -37.23 -10.32
CA SER A 144 13.24 -38.41 -10.06
C SER A 144 11.97 -38.05 -9.27
N TYR A 145 12.02 -37.01 -8.42
CA TYR A 145 10.84 -36.52 -7.70
C TYR A 145 9.87 -35.82 -8.66
N LEU A 146 10.39 -35.00 -9.59
CA LEU A 146 9.58 -34.36 -10.62
C LEU A 146 8.93 -35.37 -11.57
N ALA A 147 9.64 -36.43 -11.96
CA ALA A 147 9.07 -37.50 -12.79
C ALA A 147 7.87 -38.18 -12.12
N ARG A 148 7.97 -38.45 -10.82
CA ARG A 148 6.87 -39.02 -10.04
C ARG A 148 5.68 -38.07 -9.94
N LEU A 149 5.93 -36.79 -9.63
CA LEU A 149 4.88 -35.77 -9.61
C LEU A 149 4.19 -35.61 -10.97
N MET A 150 4.95 -35.75 -12.06
CA MET A 150 4.42 -35.70 -13.42
C MET A 150 3.43 -36.85 -13.69
N HIS A 151 3.70 -38.05 -13.18
CA HIS A 151 2.76 -39.18 -13.23
C HIS A 151 1.51 -38.92 -12.38
N GLU A 152 1.67 -38.50 -11.12
CA GLU A 152 0.57 -38.18 -10.21
C GLU A 152 -0.34 -37.07 -10.78
N TYR A 153 0.25 -36.06 -11.41
CA TYR A 153 -0.46 -35.01 -12.14
C TYR A 153 -1.23 -35.55 -13.35
N ALA A 154 -0.61 -36.40 -14.16
CA ALA A 154 -1.24 -36.98 -15.34
C ALA A 154 -2.45 -37.86 -14.98
N VAL A 155 -2.36 -38.63 -13.89
CA VAL A 155 -3.49 -39.42 -13.37
C VAL A 155 -4.62 -38.50 -12.89
N THR A 156 -4.28 -37.44 -12.14
CA THR A 156 -5.26 -36.49 -11.60
C THR A 156 -6.01 -35.74 -12.70
N GLN A 157 -5.31 -35.34 -13.76
CA GLN A 157 -5.88 -34.64 -14.91
C GLN A 157 -6.58 -35.56 -15.92
N ALA A 158 -6.78 -36.85 -15.56
CA ALA A 158 -7.36 -37.87 -16.42
C ALA A 158 -6.65 -38.05 -17.78
N LEU A 159 -5.35 -37.68 -17.85
CA LEU A 159 -4.47 -37.91 -19.00
C LEU A 159 -3.90 -39.34 -19.03
N LEU A 160 -3.93 -40.00 -17.87
CA LEU A 160 -3.62 -41.41 -17.66
C LEU A 160 -4.74 -42.04 -16.81
N PRO A 161 -5.01 -43.35 -16.95
CA PRO A 161 -5.97 -44.03 -16.10
C PRO A 161 -5.49 -44.10 -14.63
N PRO A 162 -6.40 -44.25 -13.64
CA PRO A 162 -6.05 -44.25 -12.22
C PRO A 162 -5.06 -45.35 -11.80
N ASP A 163 -5.05 -46.46 -12.53
CA ASP A 163 -4.19 -47.63 -12.35
C ASP A 163 -2.96 -47.64 -13.28
N ALA A 164 -2.69 -46.54 -13.97
CA ALA A 164 -1.56 -46.42 -14.88
C ALA A 164 -0.22 -46.69 -14.17
N PRO A 165 0.62 -47.62 -14.67
CA PRO A 165 1.89 -47.93 -14.05
C PRO A 165 2.89 -46.77 -14.16
N PHE A 166 3.64 -46.51 -13.08
CA PHE A 166 4.83 -45.65 -13.10
C PHE A 166 6.06 -46.53 -12.89
N ILE A 167 6.85 -46.72 -13.94
CA ILE A 167 8.07 -47.53 -13.89
C ILE A 167 9.27 -46.59 -13.90
N SER A 168 10.10 -46.66 -12.86
CA SER A 168 11.37 -45.94 -12.78
C SER A 168 12.52 -46.91 -13.00
N PHE A 169 13.30 -46.68 -14.06
CA PHE A 169 14.45 -47.49 -14.43
C PHE A 169 15.72 -46.64 -14.40
N ASN A 170 16.66 -46.98 -13.51
CA ASN A 170 17.93 -46.28 -13.40
C ASN A 170 19.00 -47.02 -14.22
N CYS A 171 19.44 -46.41 -15.32
CA CYS A 171 20.40 -46.99 -16.25
C CYS A 171 21.80 -47.17 -15.62
N ALA A 172 22.14 -46.40 -14.58
CA ALA A 172 23.42 -46.51 -13.89
C ALA A 172 23.56 -47.85 -13.13
N GLN A 173 22.45 -48.49 -12.75
CA GLN A 173 22.48 -49.80 -12.05
C GLN A 173 23.07 -50.92 -12.92
N TYR A 174 22.97 -50.80 -14.24
CA TYR A 174 23.41 -51.81 -15.21
C TYR A 174 24.56 -51.30 -16.10
N ALA A 175 25.17 -50.16 -15.76
CA ALA A 175 26.18 -49.50 -16.59
C ALA A 175 27.43 -50.36 -16.88
N SER A 176 27.74 -51.35 -16.02
CA SER A 176 28.84 -52.29 -16.22
C SER A 176 28.53 -53.41 -17.22
N ASN A 177 27.27 -53.59 -17.62
CA ASN A 177 26.86 -54.59 -18.59
C ASN A 177 25.74 -54.04 -19.51
N PRO A 178 26.11 -53.47 -20.67
CA PRO A 178 25.15 -52.92 -21.63
C PRO A 178 24.12 -53.92 -22.15
N GLU A 179 24.47 -55.21 -22.27
CA GLU A 179 23.55 -56.26 -22.72
C GLU A 179 22.45 -56.51 -21.68
N LEU A 180 22.80 -56.55 -20.38
CA LEU A 180 21.82 -56.66 -19.30
C LEU A 180 20.94 -55.42 -19.18
N LEU A 181 21.50 -54.23 -19.43
CA LEU A 181 20.73 -52.99 -19.46
C LEU A 181 19.66 -53.06 -20.55
N ALA A 182 20.06 -53.39 -21.79
CA ALA A 182 19.15 -53.54 -22.91
C ALA A 182 18.10 -54.65 -22.66
N ALA A 183 18.52 -55.79 -22.11
CA ALA A 183 17.63 -56.91 -21.80
C ALA A 183 16.58 -56.56 -20.73
N ASN A 184 16.92 -55.77 -19.70
CA ASN A 184 15.95 -55.34 -18.69
C ASN A 184 15.07 -54.19 -19.18
N LEU A 185 15.56 -53.34 -20.09
CA LEU A 185 14.79 -52.23 -20.66
C LEU A 185 13.78 -52.71 -21.71
N PHE A 186 14.22 -53.49 -22.69
CA PHE A 186 13.41 -53.94 -23.83
C PHE A 186 12.85 -55.36 -23.69
N GLY A 187 13.32 -56.13 -22.72
CA GLY A 187 12.97 -57.55 -22.58
C GLY A 187 13.88 -58.45 -23.43
N TYR A 188 13.78 -59.76 -23.23
CA TYR A 188 14.56 -60.74 -23.98
C TYR A 188 13.79 -62.05 -24.18
N VAL A 189 14.11 -62.74 -25.27
CA VAL A 189 13.64 -64.09 -25.57
C VAL A 189 14.65 -65.14 -25.10
N LYS A 190 14.18 -66.36 -24.86
CA LYS A 190 15.00 -67.51 -24.48
C LYS A 190 16.14 -67.71 -25.48
N GLY A 191 17.36 -67.76 -24.96
CA GLY A 191 18.57 -67.93 -25.77
C GLY A 191 19.17 -66.63 -26.34
N ALA A 192 18.64 -65.45 -26.00
CA ALA A 192 19.19 -64.17 -26.44
C ALA A 192 20.63 -63.89 -25.95
N PHE A 193 21.00 -64.38 -24.76
CA PHE A 193 22.35 -64.30 -24.20
C PHE A 193 22.59 -65.45 -23.21
N THR A 194 23.83 -65.62 -22.75
CA THR A 194 24.21 -66.67 -21.79
C THR A 194 23.51 -66.44 -20.44
N GLY A 195 22.51 -67.28 -20.13
CA GLY A 195 21.67 -67.16 -18.92
C GLY A 195 20.19 -66.85 -19.18
N ALA A 196 19.80 -66.54 -20.43
CA ALA A 196 18.41 -66.33 -20.82
C ALA A 196 17.63 -67.67 -20.92
N GLN A 197 17.23 -68.22 -19.77
CA GLN A 197 16.56 -69.54 -19.68
C GLN A 197 15.07 -69.50 -20.06
N SER A 198 14.43 -68.34 -19.99
CA SER A 198 13.02 -68.11 -20.34
C SER A 198 12.84 -66.71 -20.93
N ASP A 199 11.74 -66.49 -21.64
CA ASP A 199 11.35 -65.15 -22.10
C ASP A 199 11.02 -64.26 -20.90
N ARG A 200 11.39 -62.97 -20.98
CA ARG A 200 11.10 -62.01 -19.91
C ARG A 200 10.72 -60.64 -20.50
N PRO A 201 9.60 -60.04 -20.04
CA PRO A 201 9.21 -58.69 -20.45
C PRO A 201 10.18 -57.64 -19.90
N GLY A 202 10.37 -56.56 -20.66
CA GLY A 202 11.19 -55.41 -20.27
C GLY A 202 10.43 -54.32 -19.50
N ALA A 203 11.15 -53.27 -19.11
CA ALA A 203 10.60 -52.09 -18.45
C ALA A 203 9.58 -51.34 -19.33
N PHE A 204 9.73 -51.36 -20.66
CA PHE A 204 8.73 -50.81 -21.59
C PHE A 204 7.39 -51.54 -21.47
N GLU A 205 7.39 -52.87 -21.56
CA GLU A 205 6.16 -53.69 -21.44
C GLU A 205 5.53 -53.54 -20.04
N ALA A 206 6.35 -53.40 -19.00
CA ALA A 206 5.86 -53.18 -17.63
C ALA A 206 5.20 -51.80 -17.43
N ALA A 207 5.51 -50.83 -18.30
CA ALA A 207 5.01 -49.46 -18.25
C ALA A 207 3.88 -49.19 -19.26
N ASP A 208 3.39 -50.22 -19.96
CA ASP A 208 2.35 -50.09 -20.96
C ASP A 208 1.07 -49.47 -20.37
N GLY A 209 0.49 -48.51 -21.10
CA GLY A 209 -0.63 -47.68 -20.66
C GLY A 209 -0.29 -46.63 -19.60
N GLY A 210 1.00 -46.47 -19.24
CA GLY A 210 1.44 -45.60 -18.14
C GLY A 210 2.60 -44.67 -18.49
N MET A 211 3.56 -44.55 -17.57
CA MET A 211 4.73 -43.67 -17.70
C MET A 211 6.02 -44.42 -17.34
N LEU A 212 7.04 -44.28 -18.19
CA LEU A 212 8.36 -44.85 -18.00
C LEU A 212 9.38 -43.72 -17.81
N PHE A 213 9.99 -43.70 -16.63
CA PHE A 213 11.06 -42.77 -16.26
C PHE A 213 12.42 -43.48 -16.37
N LEU A 214 13.29 -42.99 -17.27
CA LEU A 214 14.66 -43.48 -17.44
C LEU A 214 15.65 -42.49 -16.83
N ASP A 215 16.22 -42.86 -15.69
CA ASP A 215 17.26 -42.07 -15.01
C ASP A 215 18.65 -42.44 -15.54
N GLU A 216 19.54 -41.45 -15.59
CA GLU A 216 20.88 -41.53 -16.17
C GLU A 216 20.94 -42.18 -17.56
N VAL A 217 20.02 -41.77 -18.45
CA VAL A 217 19.84 -42.31 -19.80
C VAL A 217 21.10 -42.23 -20.66
N HIS A 218 22.05 -41.36 -20.32
CA HIS A 218 23.36 -41.24 -20.97
C HIS A 218 24.22 -42.51 -20.85
N ARG A 219 23.87 -43.42 -19.93
CA ARG A 219 24.53 -44.73 -19.76
C ARG A 219 24.12 -45.77 -20.81
N LEU A 220 23.10 -45.49 -21.61
CA LEU A 220 22.75 -46.33 -22.76
C LEU A 220 23.82 -46.26 -23.83
N SER A 221 24.23 -47.43 -24.33
CA SER A 221 25.10 -47.54 -25.51
C SER A 221 24.43 -46.96 -26.76
N ALA A 222 25.22 -46.65 -27.79
CA ALA A 222 24.70 -46.17 -29.07
C ALA A 222 23.64 -47.12 -29.66
N GLU A 223 23.87 -48.44 -29.59
CA GLU A 223 22.89 -49.46 -30.01
C GLU A 223 21.60 -49.42 -29.18
N GLY A 224 21.71 -49.20 -27.86
CA GLY A 224 20.55 -49.02 -26.99
C GLY A 224 19.75 -47.77 -27.33
N GLN A 225 20.44 -46.67 -27.66
CA GLN A 225 19.80 -45.43 -28.14
C GLN A 225 19.10 -45.66 -29.48
N GLU A 226 19.70 -46.45 -30.40
CA GLU A 226 19.08 -46.81 -31.68
C GLU A 226 17.81 -47.65 -31.54
N LYS A 227 17.80 -48.64 -30.63
CA LYS A 227 16.58 -49.39 -30.32
C LYS A 227 15.48 -48.50 -29.75
N LEU A 228 15.86 -47.51 -28.95
CA LEU A 228 14.94 -46.52 -28.42
C LEU A 228 14.32 -45.64 -29.52
N PHE A 229 15.04 -45.38 -30.63
CA PHE A 229 14.47 -44.71 -31.81
C PHE A 229 13.33 -45.47 -32.44
N THR A 230 13.47 -46.80 -32.50
CA THR A 230 12.47 -47.64 -33.15
C THR A 230 11.11 -47.47 -32.47
N TRP A 231 11.11 -47.35 -31.13
CA TRP A 231 9.92 -47.03 -30.38
C TRP A 231 9.48 -45.56 -30.56
N LEU A 232 10.42 -44.59 -30.52
CA LEU A 232 10.07 -43.17 -30.70
C LEU A 232 9.42 -42.87 -32.07
N ASP A 233 9.77 -43.62 -33.11
CA ASP A 233 9.26 -43.42 -34.47
C ASP A 233 7.99 -44.26 -34.74
N CYS A 234 7.92 -45.51 -34.25
CA CYS A 234 6.86 -46.46 -34.61
C CYS A 234 5.96 -46.92 -33.44
N GLY A 235 6.31 -46.61 -32.19
CA GLY A 235 5.59 -47.08 -31.00
C GLY A 235 5.76 -48.58 -30.69
N GLU A 236 6.70 -49.25 -31.36
CA GLU A 236 6.97 -50.69 -31.20
C GLU A 236 8.35 -50.93 -30.58
N ILE A 237 8.42 -51.90 -29.67
CA ILE A 237 9.69 -52.40 -29.13
C ILE A 237 10.01 -53.79 -29.69
N TYR A 238 11.29 -54.11 -29.75
CA TYR A 238 11.80 -55.43 -30.14
C TYR A 238 12.62 -56.00 -28.99
N ARG A 239 12.26 -57.21 -28.54
CA ARG A 239 12.98 -57.90 -27.46
C ARG A 239 14.39 -58.25 -27.94
N VAL A 240 15.35 -58.26 -27.02
CA VAL A 240 16.73 -58.67 -27.35
C VAL A 240 16.71 -60.13 -27.81
N GLY A 241 17.25 -60.38 -29.00
CA GLY A 241 17.25 -61.70 -29.64
C GLY A 241 16.06 -62.00 -30.54
N ASP A 242 15.05 -61.11 -30.60
CA ASP A 242 13.90 -61.20 -31.50
C ASP A 242 13.92 -60.06 -32.52
N THR A 243 13.84 -60.41 -33.80
CA THR A 243 13.84 -59.44 -34.91
C THR A 243 12.59 -59.58 -35.79
N ALA A 244 11.70 -60.53 -35.49
CA ALA A 244 10.57 -60.87 -36.34
C ALA A 244 9.25 -60.25 -35.86
N GLN A 245 9.09 -60.02 -34.56
CA GLN A 245 7.84 -59.54 -33.97
C GLN A 245 8.05 -58.23 -33.17
N GLY A 246 7.52 -57.12 -33.70
CA GLY A 246 7.39 -55.87 -32.96
C GLY A 246 6.25 -55.96 -31.95
N HIS A 247 6.48 -55.46 -30.74
CA HIS A 247 5.46 -55.36 -29.70
C HIS A 247 5.01 -53.91 -29.56
N PRO A 248 3.76 -53.56 -29.92
CA PRO A 248 3.25 -52.20 -29.73
C PRO A 248 3.09 -51.91 -28.24
N VAL A 249 3.65 -50.79 -27.78
CA VAL A 249 3.59 -50.36 -26.37
C VAL A 249 3.26 -48.87 -26.34
N SER A 250 2.23 -48.50 -25.59
CA SER A 250 1.82 -47.11 -25.42
C SER A 250 2.28 -46.59 -24.06
N VAL A 251 3.31 -45.76 -24.03
CA VAL A 251 3.88 -45.25 -22.78
C VAL A 251 4.32 -43.79 -22.90
N ARG A 252 4.12 -43.00 -21.85
CA ARG A 252 4.70 -41.65 -21.73
C ARG A 252 6.16 -41.75 -21.29
N LEU A 253 7.09 -41.31 -22.14
CA LEU A 253 8.53 -41.38 -21.85
C LEU A 253 9.10 -40.12 -21.20
N VAL A 254 9.82 -40.31 -20.11
CA VAL A 254 10.56 -39.26 -19.40
C VAL A 254 12.01 -39.71 -19.19
N PHE A 255 12.94 -38.94 -19.73
CA PHE A 255 14.37 -39.20 -19.60
C PHE A 255 15.00 -38.23 -18.61
N ALA A 256 16.05 -38.66 -17.90
CA ALA A 256 16.88 -37.82 -17.06
C ALA A 256 18.37 -38.09 -17.28
N THR A 257 19.18 -37.04 -17.18
CA THR A 257 20.64 -37.13 -17.26
C THR A 257 21.32 -36.06 -16.40
N THR A 258 22.48 -36.39 -15.81
CA THR A 258 23.40 -35.42 -15.22
C THR A 258 24.47 -34.91 -16.19
N GLU A 259 24.69 -35.61 -17.30
CA GLU A 259 25.72 -35.27 -18.29
C GLU A 259 25.20 -34.28 -19.34
N GLU A 260 26.12 -33.56 -19.97
CA GLU A 260 25.81 -32.60 -21.03
C GLU A 260 25.25 -33.31 -22.27
N ILE A 261 24.18 -32.73 -22.83
CA ILE A 261 23.34 -33.37 -23.85
C ILE A 261 24.10 -33.57 -25.17
N HIS A 262 24.76 -32.52 -25.67
CA HIS A 262 25.35 -32.52 -27.01
C HIS A 262 26.63 -33.34 -27.14
N SER A 263 27.30 -33.62 -26.02
CA SER A 263 28.51 -34.45 -25.98
C SER A 263 28.20 -35.94 -25.82
N THR A 264 27.07 -36.29 -25.21
CA THR A 264 26.80 -37.68 -24.78
C THR A 264 25.78 -38.43 -25.62
N PHE A 265 24.83 -37.72 -26.25
CA PHE A 265 23.76 -38.35 -27.05
C PHE A 265 23.97 -38.22 -28.55
N LEU A 266 23.49 -39.21 -29.30
CA LEU A 266 23.45 -39.13 -30.76
C LEU A 266 22.58 -37.95 -31.21
N THR A 267 23.02 -37.21 -32.23
CA THR A 267 22.24 -36.07 -32.77
C THR A 267 20.85 -36.49 -33.27
N THR A 268 20.73 -37.73 -33.74
CA THR A 268 19.46 -38.36 -34.15
C THR A 268 18.52 -38.63 -32.97
N PHE A 269 19.06 -38.87 -31.77
CA PHE A 269 18.30 -39.05 -30.52
C PHE A 269 17.68 -37.73 -30.07
N LEU A 270 18.50 -36.69 -30.04
CA LEU A 270 18.05 -35.38 -29.56
C LEU A 270 16.97 -34.74 -30.43
N ARG A 271 17.00 -34.97 -31.75
CA ARG A 271 15.97 -34.45 -32.69
C ARG A 271 14.56 -35.00 -32.43
N ARG A 272 14.45 -36.15 -31.77
CA ARG A 272 13.17 -36.84 -31.47
C ARG A 272 12.63 -36.55 -30.09
N ILE A 273 13.37 -35.79 -29.29
CA ILE A 273 12.97 -35.36 -27.94
C ILE A 273 12.77 -33.84 -27.99
N PRO A 274 11.56 -33.37 -28.35
CA PRO A 274 11.30 -31.94 -28.58
C PRO A 274 11.31 -31.12 -27.28
N ILE A 275 11.04 -31.75 -26.13
CA ILE A 275 10.98 -31.08 -24.84
C ILE A 275 12.24 -31.38 -24.03
N GLN A 276 13.07 -30.35 -23.86
CA GLN A 276 14.26 -30.39 -23.01
C GLN A 276 14.07 -29.44 -21.82
N VAL A 277 14.14 -30.00 -20.61
CA VAL A 277 13.89 -29.29 -19.36
C VAL A 277 15.17 -29.24 -18.55
N ASN A 278 15.68 -28.03 -18.31
CA ASN A 278 16.86 -27.84 -17.47
C ASN A 278 16.44 -27.45 -16.05
N LEU A 279 16.84 -28.24 -15.05
CA LEU A 279 16.61 -27.94 -13.65
C LEU A 279 17.77 -27.11 -13.08
N PRO A 280 17.48 -25.98 -12.42
CA PRO A 280 18.51 -25.16 -11.81
C PRO A 280 19.09 -25.84 -10.56
N ASP A 281 20.41 -25.73 -10.44
CA ASP A 281 21.15 -26.10 -9.22
C ASP A 281 20.63 -25.30 -8.03
N LEU A 282 20.74 -25.87 -6.84
CA LEU A 282 20.28 -25.24 -5.61
C LEU A 282 20.95 -23.89 -5.42
N GLN A 283 22.22 -23.72 -5.81
CA GLN A 283 22.95 -22.47 -5.66
C GLN A 283 22.35 -21.31 -6.46
N HIS A 284 21.84 -21.61 -7.66
CA HIS A 284 21.20 -20.65 -8.56
C HIS A 284 19.74 -20.33 -8.19
N ARG A 285 19.17 -21.02 -7.18
CA ARG A 285 17.84 -20.73 -6.64
C ARG A 285 17.86 -19.56 -5.65
N SER A 286 16.70 -18.90 -5.52
CA SER A 286 16.53 -17.75 -4.63
C SER A 286 16.81 -18.14 -3.17
N ARG A 287 17.25 -17.17 -2.36
CA ARG A 287 17.47 -17.38 -0.92
C ARG A 287 16.18 -17.86 -0.22
N GLN A 288 15.04 -17.34 -0.66
CA GLN A 288 13.71 -17.71 -0.16
C GLN A 288 13.37 -19.18 -0.49
N GLU A 289 13.64 -19.64 -1.72
CA GLU A 289 13.44 -21.05 -2.09
C GLU A 289 14.33 -22.00 -1.28
N LYS A 290 15.60 -21.64 -1.06
CA LYS A 290 16.53 -22.43 -0.23
C LYS A 290 16.02 -22.54 1.21
N GLU A 291 15.61 -21.43 1.79
CA GLU A 291 15.06 -21.40 3.15
C GLU A 291 13.77 -22.20 3.26
N ALA A 292 12.88 -22.09 2.28
CA ALA A 292 11.66 -22.88 2.22
C ALA A 292 11.96 -24.39 2.15
N LEU A 293 12.95 -24.81 1.37
CA LEU A 293 13.42 -26.21 1.32
C LEU A 293 13.99 -26.67 2.67
N ILE A 294 14.80 -25.84 3.33
CA ILE A 294 15.33 -26.11 4.67
C ILE A 294 14.18 -26.38 5.65
N LEU A 295 13.20 -25.46 5.71
CA LEU A 295 12.05 -25.56 6.60
C LEU A 295 11.15 -26.76 6.27
N LEU A 296 10.93 -27.05 4.99
CA LEU A 296 10.22 -28.26 4.54
C LEU A 296 10.87 -29.54 5.07
N PHE A 297 12.19 -29.65 4.99
CA PHE A 297 12.89 -30.85 5.47
C PHE A 297 12.84 -30.97 6.99
N PHE A 298 12.99 -29.87 7.73
CA PHE A 298 12.78 -29.90 9.18
C PHE A 298 11.34 -30.27 9.55
N TRP A 299 10.35 -29.72 8.86
CA TRP A 299 8.94 -30.06 9.04
C TRP A 299 8.65 -31.54 8.77
N THR A 300 9.24 -32.09 7.70
CA THR A 300 9.10 -33.51 7.35
C THR A 300 9.67 -34.40 8.45
N GLU A 301 10.85 -34.06 8.99
CA GLU A 301 11.47 -34.82 10.08
C GLU A 301 10.71 -34.62 11.42
N ALA A 302 10.17 -33.42 11.71
CA ALA A 302 9.34 -33.16 12.88
C ALA A 302 8.10 -34.06 12.90
N LYS A 303 7.39 -34.15 11.75
CA LYS A 303 6.25 -35.07 11.59
C LYS A 303 6.63 -36.52 11.76
N LYS A 304 7.74 -36.93 11.13
CA LYS A 304 8.23 -38.31 11.19
C LYS A 304 8.62 -38.74 12.61
N LEU A 305 9.21 -37.84 13.39
CA LEU A 305 9.59 -38.11 14.77
C LEU A 305 8.44 -37.86 15.76
N SER A 306 7.35 -37.22 15.33
CA SER A 306 6.27 -36.76 16.20
C SER A 306 6.79 -35.92 17.38
N ALA A 307 7.78 -35.07 17.11
CA ALA A 307 8.46 -34.24 18.11
C ALA A 307 8.55 -32.78 17.63
N THR A 308 8.55 -31.85 18.58
CA THR A 308 8.72 -30.42 18.32
C THR A 308 10.19 -30.09 18.12
N LEU A 309 10.55 -29.53 16.98
CA LEU A 309 11.91 -29.10 16.67
C LEU A 309 12.07 -27.60 16.93
N ILE A 310 13.05 -27.23 17.75
CA ILE A 310 13.44 -25.84 18.00
C ILE A 310 14.74 -25.55 17.25
N LEU A 311 14.68 -24.68 16.24
CA LEU A 311 15.79 -24.30 15.38
C LEU A 311 16.34 -22.94 15.82
N ARG A 312 17.65 -22.85 16.06
CA ARG A 312 18.29 -21.57 16.35
C ARG A 312 18.47 -20.74 15.06
N PRO A 313 18.32 -19.40 15.07
CA PRO A 313 18.44 -18.56 13.86
C PRO A 313 19.79 -18.75 13.16
N ARG A 314 20.88 -18.85 13.94
CA ARG A 314 22.24 -19.06 13.43
C ARG A 314 22.40 -20.37 12.65
N LEU A 315 21.61 -21.41 12.97
CA LEU A 315 21.59 -22.66 12.22
C LEU A 315 21.00 -22.44 10.83
N LEU A 316 19.87 -21.75 10.73
CA LEU A 316 19.21 -21.45 9.47
C LEU A 316 20.08 -20.57 8.57
N GLN A 317 20.74 -19.56 9.13
CA GLN A 317 21.67 -18.71 8.39
C GLN A 317 22.81 -19.52 7.76
N ILE A 318 23.44 -20.40 8.54
CA ILE A 318 24.52 -21.27 8.06
C ILE A 318 24.02 -22.21 6.96
N LEU A 319 22.85 -22.84 7.15
CA LEU A 319 22.27 -23.74 6.16
C LEU A 319 21.93 -23.02 4.86
N ASN A 320 21.56 -21.73 4.92
CA ASN A 320 21.23 -20.94 3.74
C ASN A 320 22.49 -20.47 2.97
N GLN A 321 23.58 -20.19 3.68
CA GLN A 321 24.86 -19.73 3.12
C GLN A 321 25.74 -20.88 2.58
N TYR A 322 25.52 -22.11 3.06
CA TYR A 322 26.35 -23.25 2.65
C TYR A 322 26.19 -23.62 1.17
N VAL A 323 27.31 -23.98 0.55
CA VAL A 323 27.39 -24.35 -0.87
C VAL A 323 27.22 -25.87 -1.00
N TYR A 324 26.01 -26.31 -1.34
CA TYR A 324 25.69 -27.71 -1.55
C TYR A 324 26.15 -28.18 -2.95
N ARG A 325 27.09 -29.14 -3.00
CA ARG A 325 27.56 -29.78 -4.24
C ARG A 325 26.60 -30.88 -4.71
N GLY A 326 25.91 -31.54 -3.78
CA GLY A 326 24.85 -32.52 -4.08
C GLY A 326 23.45 -31.90 -4.10
N ASN A 327 23.36 -30.59 -4.29
CA ASN A 327 22.10 -29.83 -4.43
C ASN A 327 21.08 -30.12 -3.32
N VAL A 328 19.80 -30.25 -3.68
CA VAL A 328 18.68 -30.49 -2.74
C VAL A 328 18.84 -31.82 -2.02
N GLY A 329 19.45 -32.82 -2.67
CA GLY A 329 19.75 -34.12 -2.08
C GLY A 329 20.72 -34.05 -0.90
N GLU A 330 21.81 -33.29 -1.06
CA GLU A 330 22.76 -33.04 0.03
C GLU A 330 22.10 -32.24 1.17
N LEU A 331 21.37 -31.17 0.84
CA LEU A 331 20.65 -30.37 1.84
C LEU A 331 19.71 -31.24 2.69
N LYS A 332 18.91 -32.10 2.06
CA LYS A 332 18.01 -33.04 2.75
C LYS A 332 18.77 -33.96 3.69
N ASN A 333 19.92 -34.47 3.26
CA ASN A 333 20.75 -35.37 4.07
C ASN A 333 21.40 -34.64 5.26
N VAL A 334 21.86 -33.40 5.06
CA VAL A 334 22.42 -32.56 6.13
C VAL A 334 21.37 -32.27 7.21
N VAL A 335 20.16 -31.86 6.81
CA VAL A 335 19.05 -31.61 7.75
C VAL A 335 18.71 -32.89 8.52
N LYS A 336 18.58 -34.01 7.82
CA LYS A 336 18.31 -35.32 8.44
C LYS A 336 19.40 -35.73 9.43
N TYR A 337 20.68 -35.52 9.09
CA TYR A 337 21.81 -35.79 9.98
C TYR A 337 21.75 -34.91 11.23
N ALA A 338 21.45 -33.61 11.07
CA ALA A 338 21.35 -32.66 12.16
C ALA A 338 20.24 -33.04 13.15
N VAL A 339 19.06 -33.36 12.63
CA VAL A 339 17.93 -33.81 13.45
C VAL A 339 18.23 -35.15 14.11
N ALA A 340 18.80 -36.11 13.39
CA ALA A 340 19.15 -37.42 13.95
C ALA A 340 20.21 -37.33 15.07
N THR A 341 21.21 -36.46 14.90
CA THR A 341 22.24 -36.21 15.92
C THR A 341 21.66 -35.54 17.16
N ALA A 342 20.79 -34.52 16.98
CA ALA A 342 20.10 -33.87 18.07
C ALA A 342 19.16 -34.84 18.82
N TRP A 343 18.43 -35.68 18.09
CA TRP A 343 17.56 -36.72 18.65
C TRP A 343 18.34 -37.77 19.44
N ALA A 344 19.47 -38.25 18.91
CA ALA A 344 20.29 -39.27 19.55
C ALA A 344 20.91 -38.80 20.88
N LYS A 345 21.17 -37.50 21.04
CA LYS A 345 21.66 -36.91 22.29
C LYS A 345 20.61 -36.94 23.41
N LYS A 346 19.31 -36.90 23.08
CA LYS A 346 18.20 -36.88 24.05
C LYS A 346 16.98 -37.66 23.53
N PRO A 347 17.05 -38.99 23.47
CA PRO A 347 15.95 -39.80 22.98
C PRO A 347 14.73 -39.70 23.92
N GLY A 348 13.53 -39.51 23.36
CA GLY A 348 12.27 -39.52 24.11
C GLY A 348 11.80 -38.17 24.67
N GLN A 349 12.44 -37.06 24.33
CA GLN A 349 11.90 -35.72 24.62
C GLN A 349 10.89 -35.27 23.56
N GLU A 350 9.79 -34.68 24.01
CA GLU A 350 8.77 -34.08 23.12
C GLU A 350 9.29 -32.86 22.36
N THR A 351 10.36 -32.22 22.88
CA THR A 351 11.00 -31.03 22.30
C THR A 351 12.50 -31.27 22.08
N VAL A 352 12.98 -31.05 20.86
CA VAL A 352 14.37 -31.28 20.45
C VAL A 352 14.93 -29.98 19.90
N THR A 353 15.99 -29.47 20.51
CA THR A 353 16.68 -28.27 20.01
C THR A 353 17.79 -28.68 19.05
N VAL A 354 17.73 -28.19 17.81
CA VAL A 354 18.78 -28.40 16.80
C VAL A 354 19.71 -27.19 16.81
N SER A 355 21.00 -27.46 16.95
CA SER A 355 22.07 -26.47 17.10
C SER A 355 23.19 -26.68 16.08
N LEU A 356 24.16 -25.77 16.06
CA LEU A 356 25.31 -25.87 15.15
C LEU A 356 26.15 -27.12 15.41
N HIS A 357 26.25 -27.56 16.67
CA HIS A 357 27.01 -28.75 17.06
C HIS A 357 26.38 -30.07 16.62
N ASP A 358 25.21 -30.01 15.98
CA ASP A 358 24.53 -31.18 15.44
C ASP A 358 24.79 -31.34 13.93
N LEU A 359 25.41 -30.35 13.30
CA LEU A 359 25.76 -30.38 11.88
C LEU A 359 27.01 -31.26 11.59
N PRO A 360 27.19 -31.75 10.35
CA PRO A 360 28.39 -32.49 9.97
C PRO A 360 29.68 -31.66 10.10
N ASP A 361 30.77 -32.28 10.56
CA ASP A 361 32.08 -31.61 10.76
C ASP A 361 32.63 -30.97 9.48
N ALA A 362 32.41 -31.62 8.33
CA ALA A 362 32.80 -31.06 7.02
C ALA A 362 32.16 -29.69 6.77
N MET A 363 30.91 -29.50 7.21
CA MET A 363 30.19 -28.24 7.08
C MET A 363 30.69 -27.20 8.08
N LEU A 364 30.96 -27.61 9.33
CA LEU A 364 31.53 -26.75 10.38
C LEU A 364 32.92 -26.21 10.00
N SER A 365 33.72 -27.03 9.31
CA SER A 365 35.07 -26.65 8.85
C SER A 365 35.07 -25.68 7.65
N ALA A 366 33.96 -25.62 6.91
CA ALA A 366 33.79 -24.79 5.73
C ALA A 366 33.08 -23.44 6.03
N LEU A 367 32.81 -23.15 7.30
CA LEU A 367 32.16 -21.90 7.71
C LEU A 367 33.08 -20.69 7.49
N PRO A 368 32.63 -19.63 6.82
CA PRO A 368 33.36 -18.37 6.80
C PRO A 368 33.42 -17.76 8.21
N SER A 369 34.41 -16.88 8.45
CA SER A 369 34.50 -16.07 9.66
C SER A 369 33.25 -15.17 9.77
N LEU A 370 32.29 -15.57 10.61
CA LEU A 370 31.03 -14.86 10.82
C LEU A 370 31.29 -13.57 11.63
N ASN A 371 31.47 -12.45 10.94
CA ASN A 371 31.67 -11.13 11.56
C ASN A 371 30.39 -10.28 11.67
N GLU A 372 29.27 -10.72 11.08
CA GLU A 372 28.01 -9.98 11.15
C GLU A 372 27.28 -10.21 12.48
N PRO A 373 26.82 -9.14 13.17
CA PRO A 373 25.95 -9.27 14.32
C PRO A 373 24.60 -9.87 13.89
N LEU A 374 24.08 -10.81 14.68
CA LEU A 374 22.72 -11.33 14.50
C LEU A 374 21.73 -10.20 14.79
N ALA A 375 20.76 -9.99 13.89
CA ALA A 375 19.49 -9.38 14.26
C ALA A 375 18.81 -10.25 15.33
N ASP A 376 17.99 -9.66 16.18
CA ASP A 376 17.39 -10.26 17.38
C ASP A 376 16.27 -11.27 17.01
N ASP A 377 16.60 -12.29 16.21
CA ASP A 377 15.67 -13.28 15.71
C ASP A 377 15.35 -14.34 16.78
N ALA A 378 14.06 -14.56 17.02
CA ALA A 378 13.60 -15.62 17.90
C ALA A 378 13.83 -17.02 17.29
N PRO A 379 14.12 -18.05 18.10
CA PRO A 379 14.23 -19.42 17.62
C PRO A 379 12.93 -19.92 16.98
N VAL A 380 13.05 -20.69 15.90
CA VAL A 380 11.90 -21.22 15.15
C VAL A 380 11.44 -22.52 15.79
N SER A 381 10.16 -22.60 16.18
CA SER A 381 9.55 -23.83 16.68
C SER A 381 8.71 -24.48 15.59
N ILE A 382 8.94 -25.76 15.31
CA ILE A 382 8.18 -26.57 14.35
C ILE A 382 7.59 -27.75 15.12
N THR A 383 6.28 -27.72 15.35
CA THR A 383 5.52 -28.84 15.94
C THR A 383 5.05 -29.82 14.87
N PRO A 384 4.71 -31.08 15.21
CA PRO A 384 4.15 -32.05 14.26
C PRO A 384 2.86 -31.55 13.57
N ASP A 385 2.07 -30.74 14.27
CA ASP A 385 0.81 -30.17 13.78
C ASP A 385 1.00 -28.82 13.07
N THR A 386 2.24 -28.31 12.97
CA THR A 386 2.51 -27.03 12.30
C THR A 386 2.08 -27.08 10.84
N ASN A 387 1.33 -26.09 10.38
CA ASN A 387 0.97 -25.97 8.96
C ASN A 387 2.17 -25.46 8.15
N LEU A 388 2.60 -26.23 7.14
CA LEU A 388 3.76 -25.90 6.31
C LEU A 388 3.55 -24.58 5.52
N THR A 389 2.36 -24.36 4.98
CA THR A 389 2.04 -23.13 4.24
C THR A 389 2.15 -21.90 5.13
N TRP A 390 1.75 -22.02 6.40
CA TRP A 390 1.89 -20.97 7.40
C TRP A 390 3.35 -20.73 7.80
N LEU A 391 4.12 -21.81 8.01
CA LEU A 391 5.55 -21.74 8.33
C LEU A 391 6.36 -21.01 7.24
N LEU A 392 6.01 -21.21 5.96
CA LEU A 392 6.66 -20.56 4.82
C LEU A 392 6.22 -19.11 4.63
N ARG A 393 4.92 -18.80 4.83
CA ARG A 393 4.39 -17.43 4.70
C ARG A 393 4.87 -16.48 5.79
N ALA A 394 5.10 -16.99 7.01
CA ALA A 394 5.60 -16.20 8.13
C ALA A 394 7.04 -15.69 7.97
N ARG A 395 7.73 -16.02 6.87
CA ARG A 395 9.17 -15.77 6.65
C ARG A 395 9.51 -14.93 5.41
N ASP A 396 8.54 -14.49 4.62
CA ASP A 396 8.81 -13.44 3.63
C ASP A 396 8.81 -12.09 4.35
N GLU A 397 10.00 -11.69 4.84
CA GLU A 397 10.19 -10.49 5.66
C GLU A 397 9.67 -9.22 4.96
N ILE A 398 9.84 -9.13 3.64
CA ILE A 398 9.38 -7.99 2.84
C ILE A 398 7.85 -8.00 2.71
N GLN A 399 7.24 -9.16 2.44
CA GLN A 399 5.77 -9.25 2.41
C GLN A 399 5.15 -9.04 3.78
N GLY A 400 5.79 -9.55 4.83
CA GLY A 400 5.40 -9.31 6.22
C GLY A 400 5.37 -7.82 6.51
N MET A 401 6.45 -7.09 6.18
CA MET A 401 6.50 -5.64 6.32
C MET A 401 5.38 -4.93 5.56
N ILE A 402 5.16 -5.26 4.28
CA ILE A 402 4.10 -4.65 3.47
C ILE A 402 2.71 -4.92 4.09
N HIS A 403 2.46 -6.17 4.51
CA HIS A 403 1.20 -6.60 5.12
C HIS A 403 0.94 -5.92 6.46
N ASP A 404 1.96 -5.81 7.31
CA ASP A 404 1.85 -5.21 8.64
C ASP A 404 1.58 -3.71 8.53
N THR A 405 2.27 -3.02 7.61
CA THR A 405 1.95 -1.61 7.29
C THR A 405 0.51 -1.46 6.80
N GLN A 406 0.02 -2.34 5.92
CA GLN A 406 -1.37 -2.31 5.45
C GLN A 406 -2.37 -2.50 6.60
N CYS A 407 -2.11 -3.43 7.52
CA CYS A 407 -2.94 -3.66 8.69
C CYS A 407 -2.94 -2.45 9.64
N HIS A 408 -1.77 -1.87 9.89
CA HIS A 408 -1.62 -0.69 10.74
C HIS A 408 -2.36 0.52 10.16
N VAL A 409 -2.25 0.77 8.85
CA VAL A 409 -3.00 1.87 8.20
C VAL A 409 -4.51 1.68 8.36
N LEU A 410 -5.04 0.47 8.17
CA LEU A 410 -6.47 0.20 8.36
C LEU A 410 -6.90 0.31 9.84
N ALA A 411 -6.06 -0.14 10.78
CA ALA A 411 -6.30 0.00 12.21
C ALA A 411 -6.32 1.46 12.66
N LEU A 412 -5.41 2.28 12.11
CA LEU A 412 -5.39 3.73 12.33
C LEU A 412 -6.68 4.38 11.81
N TYR A 413 -7.17 3.99 10.63
CA TYR A 413 -8.42 4.53 10.08
C TYR A 413 -9.64 4.23 10.98
N GLU A 414 -9.65 3.06 11.62
CA GLU A 414 -10.71 2.67 12.55
C GLU A 414 -10.79 3.59 13.78
N LEU A 415 -9.68 4.22 14.20
CA LEU A 415 -9.68 5.22 15.27
C LEU A 415 -10.44 6.49 14.87
N VAL A 416 -10.31 6.92 13.61
CA VAL A 416 -11.09 8.03 13.06
C VAL A 416 -12.57 7.67 12.97
N ARG A 417 -12.87 6.46 12.46
CA ARG A 417 -14.25 5.98 12.30
C ARG A 417 -14.98 5.83 13.63
N SER A 418 -14.27 5.41 14.68
CA SER A 418 -14.81 5.28 16.03
C SER A 418 -14.89 6.61 16.79
N GLY A 419 -14.44 7.72 16.18
CA GLY A 419 -14.45 9.05 16.79
C GLY A 419 -13.46 9.22 17.94
N LYS A 420 -12.46 8.33 18.04
CA LYS A 420 -11.45 8.37 19.11
C LYS A 420 -10.34 9.38 18.85
N GLU A 421 -9.94 9.55 17.59
CA GLU A 421 -8.89 10.49 17.17
C GLU A 421 -9.33 11.25 15.91
N GLY A 422 -8.84 12.48 15.74
CA GLY A 422 -9.10 13.32 14.57
C GLY A 422 -8.35 12.86 13.32
N TRP A 423 -8.92 13.12 12.14
CA TRP A 423 -8.34 12.69 10.87
C TRP A 423 -6.92 13.22 10.64
N GLU A 424 -6.66 14.48 10.95
CA GLU A 424 -5.36 15.13 10.69
C GLU A 424 -4.22 14.42 11.42
N THR A 425 -4.44 14.05 12.68
CA THR A 425 -3.45 13.33 13.50
C THR A 425 -3.21 11.92 12.96
N VAL A 426 -4.30 11.19 12.66
CA VAL A 426 -4.21 9.82 12.18
C VAL A 426 -3.58 9.76 10.78
N GLN A 427 -3.95 10.67 9.89
CA GLN A 427 -3.41 10.75 8.53
C GLN A 427 -1.88 10.93 8.54
N LYS A 428 -1.36 11.78 9.42
CA LYS A 428 0.08 11.97 9.56
C LYS A 428 0.77 10.66 9.95
N ARG A 429 0.21 9.95 10.94
CA ARG A 429 0.72 8.63 11.38
C ARG A 429 0.65 7.58 10.28
N MET A 430 -0.43 7.53 9.50
CA MET A 430 -0.53 6.64 8.35
C MET A 430 0.57 6.95 7.32
N GLY A 431 0.81 8.22 7.03
CA GLY A 431 1.89 8.63 6.14
C GLY A 431 3.29 8.29 6.70
N ASP A 432 3.50 8.37 8.01
CA ASP A 432 4.73 7.96 8.70
C ASP A 432 5.00 6.46 8.56
N GLU A 433 3.97 5.62 8.75
CA GLU A 433 4.05 4.18 8.52
C GLU A 433 4.41 3.83 7.07
N ILE A 434 3.79 4.50 6.10
CA ILE A 434 4.05 4.22 4.68
C ILE A 434 5.43 4.72 4.23
N GLU A 435 5.88 5.88 4.72
CA GLU A 435 7.24 6.35 4.44
C GLU A 435 8.29 5.40 5.03
N THR A 436 8.07 4.92 6.26
CA THR A 436 8.96 3.94 6.89
C THR A 436 9.03 2.64 6.08
N LEU A 437 7.89 2.18 5.55
CA LEU A 437 7.85 1.04 4.63
C LEU A 437 8.70 1.30 3.39
N PHE A 438 8.50 2.42 2.71
CA PHE A 438 9.23 2.72 1.46
C PHE A 438 10.73 2.90 1.69
N ASP A 439 11.14 3.57 2.76
CA ASP A 439 12.55 3.67 3.14
C ASP A 439 13.13 2.28 3.38
N ARG A 440 12.45 1.42 4.14
CA ARG A 440 12.91 0.05 4.36
C ARG A 440 13.01 -0.73 3.06
N LEU A 441 12.03 -0.67 2.16
CA LEU A 441 12.10 -1.34 0.86
C LEU A 441 13.31 -0.89 0.04
N ILE A 442 13.67 0.39 0.13
CA ILE A 442 14.85 0.97 -0.53
C ILE A 442 16.16 0.46 0.08
N PHE A 443 16.24 0.30 1.41
CA PHE A 443 17.50 -0.01 2.11
C PHE A 443 17.69 -1.49 2.48
N THR A 444 16.64 -2.32 2.48
CA THR A 444 16.70 -3.76 2.85
C THR A 444 16.87 -4.70 1.66
N GLY A 445 16.70 -4.21 0.43
CA GLY A 445 17.01 -4.98 -0.77
C GLY A 445 18.50 -5.25 -0.85
N ASP A 446 18.88 -6.52 -0.96
CA ASP A 446 20.24 -6.94 -1.31
C ASP A 446 20.54 -6.39 -2.73
N ASP A 447 21.04 -5.16 -2.81
CA ASP A 447 21.39 -4.38 -3.99
C ASP A 447 22.63 -4.96 -4.70
N ASN A 448 22.72 -6.28 -4.78
CA ASN A 448 23.63 -6.95 -5.71
C ASN A 448 23.09 -6.79 -7.14
N VAL A 449 23.33 -5.58 -7.64
CA VAL A 449 23.43 -5.18 -9.05
C VAL A 449 22.12 -5.31 -9.83
N HIS A 450 21.36 -4.21 -9.84
CA HIS A 450 20.36 -3.87 -10.86
C HIS A 450 19.68 -5.06 -11.53
N SER A 451 18.69 -5.67 -10.84
CA SER A 451 17.76 -6.54 -11.55
C SER A 451 17.22 -5.74 -12.75
N GLN A 452 17.39 -6.27 -13.97
CA GLN A 452 16.89 -5.62 -15.19
C GLN A 452 15.39 -5.29 -15.07
N ARG A 453 14.68 -6.04 -14.21
CA ARG A 453 13.31 -5.83 -13.80
C ARG A 453 13.10 -4.51 -13.05
N LEU A 454 13.92 -4.17 -12.03
CA LEU A 454 13.80 -2.89 -11.32
C LEU A 454 14.10 -1.72 -12.25
N LEU A 455 15.12 -1.84 -13.12
CA LEU A 455 15.42 -0.81 -14.13
C LEU A 455 14.24 -0.60 -15.09
N LEU A 456 13.65 -1.69 -15.59
CA LEU A 456 12.47 -1.66 -16.45
C LEU A 456 11.30 -0.97 -15.73
N ILE A 457 10.92 -1.43 -14.54
CA ILE A 457 9.83 -0.85 -13.74
C ILE A 457 10.11 0.64 -13.48
N THR A 458 11.32 0.99 -13.04
CA THR A 458 11.72 2.38 -12.76
C THR A 458 11.60 3.27 -14.00
N SER A 459 11.99 2.78 -15.18
CA SER A 459 11.84 3.52 -16.43
C SER A 459 10.37 3.76 -16.79
N GLN A 460 9.51 2.75 -16.63
CA GLN A 460 8.07 2.87 -16.90
C GLN A 460 7.38 3.80 -15.90
N VAL A 461 7.70 3.66 -14.61
CA VAL A 461 7.22 4.56 -13.55
C VAL A 461 7.63 5.99 -13.86
N ARG A 462 8.91 6.23 -14.18
CA ARG A 462 9.42 7.57 -14.53
C ARG A 462 8.68 8.19 -15.71
N GLU A 463 8.48 7.44 -16.78
CA GLU A 463 7.78 7.92 -17.99
C GLU A 463 6.35 8.37 -17.66
N GLU A 464 5.60 7.55 -16.91
CA GLU A 464 4.22 7.89 -16.52
C GLU A 464 4.17 9.04 -15.49
N PHE A 465 5.10 9.08 -14.53
CA PHE A 465 5.20 10.21 -13.59
C PHE A 465 5.35 11.54 -14.33
N TYR A 466 6.29 11.65 -15.29
CA TYR A 466 6.49 12.89 -16.05
C TYR A 466 5.31 13.25 -16.96
N ARG A 467 4.64 12.25 -17.52
CA ARG A 467 3.44 12.45 -18.33
C ARG A 467 2.31 13.03 -17.50
N LEU A 468 2.09 12.50 -16.30
CA LEU A 468 0.99 12.89 -15.42
C LEU A 468 1.29 14.17 -14.64
N GLU A 469 2.55 14.43 -14.27
CA GLU A 469 2.99 15.69 -13.63
C GLU A 469 2.55 16.91 -14.44
N LYS A 470 2.70 16.86 -15.77
CA LYS A 470 2.23 17.94 -16.67
C LYS A 470 0.72 18.03 -16.75
N ARG A 471 0.02 16.89 -16.76
CA ARG A 471 -1.44 16.83 -16.89
C ARG A 471 -2.16 17.32 -15.64
N PHE A 472 -1.64 16.96 -14.47
CA PHE A 472 -2.23 17.29 -13.17
C PHE A 472 -1.60 18.52 -12.50
N ASN A 473 -0.54 19.09 -13.09
CA ASN A 473 0.24 20.20 -12.53
C ASN A 473 0.72 19.92 -11.09
N MET A 474 1.27 18.72 -10.89
CA MET A 474 1.73 18.22 -9.59
C MET A 474 3.23 17.98 -9.63
N GLN A 475 3.99 18.72 -8.82
CA GLN A 475 5.44 18.54 -8.74
C GLN A 475 5.78 17.33 -7.86
N LEU A 476 6.53 16.39 -8.41
CA LEU A 476 6.88 15.14 -7.74
C LEU A 476 8.40 15.04 -7.56
N ASN A 477 8.84 14.63 -6.36
CA ASN A 477 10.26 14.40 -6.09
C ASN A 477 10.74 13.11 -6.78
N GLY A 478 11.97 13.10 -7.31
CA GLY A 478 12.61 11.92 -7.91
C GLY A 478 12.65 10.69 -7.00
N ASN A 479 12.65 10.89 -5.67
CA ASN A 479 12.55 9.79 -4.70
C ASN A 479 11.24 8.99 -4.83
N CYS A 480 10.16 9.61 -5.33
CA CYS A 480 8.87 8.93 -5.53
C CYS A 480 8.90 7.86 -6.60
N ILE A 481 9.71 8.09 -7.63
CA ILE A 481 9.90 7.13 -8.71
C ILE A 481 10.53 5.86 -8.13
N TYR A 482 11.56 6.02 -7.30
CA TYR A 482 12.30 4.89 -6.73
C TYR A 482 11.45 4.12 -5.69
N ALA A 483 10.78 4.85 -4.79
CA ALA A 483 9.89 4.25 -3.78
C ALA A 483 8.75 3.44 -4.42
N LEU A 484 8.05 4.00 -5.41
CA LEU A 484 6.98 3.26 -6.09
C LEU A 484 7.53 2.05 -6.86
N SER A 485 8.71 2.17 -7.48
CA SER A 485 9.31 1.07 -8.23
C SER A 485 9.65 -0.12 -7.32
N HIS A 486 10.22 0.16 -6.15
CA HIS A 486 10.50 -0.83 -5.10
C HIS A 486 9.22 -1.44 -4.52
N TYR A 487 8.20 -0.62 -4.29
CA TYR A 487 6.91 -1.15 -3.86
C TYR A 487 6.29 -2.09 -4.90
N LEU A 488 6.31 -1.73 -6.18
CA LEU A 488 5.71 -2.52 -7.26
C LEU A 488 6.46 -3.83 -7.54
N ILE A 489 7.79 -3.86 -7.38
CA ILE A 489 8.58 -5.09 -7.55
C ILE A 489 8.40 -6.05 -6.37
N HIS A 490 8.25 -5.50 -5.17
CA HIS A 490 8.14 -6.28 -3.93
C HIS A 490 6.71 -6.60 -3.53
N ARG A 491 5.67 -6.02 -4.12
CA ARG A 491 4.30 -6.43 -3.80
C ARG A 491 3.95 -7.80 -4.39
N THR A 492 3.31 -8.67 -3.59
CA THR A 492 2.77 -9.95 -4.06
C THR A 492 1.65 -9.76 -5.09
N ALA A 493 1.58 -10.67 -6.07
CA ALA A 493 0.48 -10.73 -7.04
C ALA A 493 -0.85 -11.14 -6.38
N GLN A 494 -0.81 -11.99 -5.34
CA GLN A 494 -2.00 -12.39 -4.59
C GLN A 494 -2.28 -11.41 -3.45
N ALA A 495 -3.53 -10.95 -3.32
CA ALA A 495 -3.93 -10.13 -2.19
C ALA A 495 -3.82 -10.94 -0.87
N PRO A 496 -3.26 -10.37 0.21
CA PRO A 496 -3.29 -11.02 1.51
C PRO A 496 -4.74 -11.22 1.95
N SER A 497 -5.13 -12.44 2.27
CA SER A 497 -6.51 -12.82 2.62
C SER A 497 -7.02 -12.23 3.95
N ARG A 498 -6.20 -11.46 4.67
CA ARG A 498 -6.46 -10.92 6.02
C ARG A 498 -6.88 -9.44 6.06
N LEU A 499 -6.85 -8.72 4.94
CA LEU A 499 -7.18 -7.30 4.93
C LEU A 499 -8.70 -7.07 4.89
N ASN A 500 -9.20 -6.18 5.74
CA ASN A 500 -10.62 -5.87 5.83
C ASN A 500 -11.12 -5.14 4.57
N SER A 501 -11.76 -5.88 3.67
CA SER A 501 -12.25 -5.38 2.38
C SER A 501 -13.24 -4.22 2.52
N GLU A 502 -14.01 -4.17 3.60
CA GLU A 502 -14.96 -3.09 3.87
C GLU A 502 -14.26 -1.82 4.34
N GLN A 503 -13.28 -1.93 5.25
CA GLN A 503 -12.48 -0.77 5.66
C GLN A 503 -11.68 -0.20 4.48
N ILE A 504 -11.17 -1.07 3.60
CA ILE A 504 -10.53 -0.64 2.35
C ILE A 504 -11.53 0.16 1.51
N ARG A 505 -12.74 -0.37 1.24
CA ARG A 505 -13.76 0.35 0.44
C ARG A 505 -14.15 1.70 1.06
N GLN A 506 -14.25 1.76 2.39
CA GLN A 506 -14.62 2.99 3.10
C GLN A 506 -13.52 4.04 3.04
N LEU A 507 -12.27 3.65 3.33
CA LEU A 507 -11.12 4.54 3.21
C LEU A 507 -10.91 5.01 1.77
N ASP A 508 -11.13 4.11 0.80
CA ASP A 508 -11.10 4.40 -0.64
C ASP A 508 -12.10 5.49 -1.04
N ALA A 509 -13.38 5.31 -0.68
CA ALA A 509 -14.40 6.33 -0.93
C ALA A 509 -14.08 7.66 -0.21
N PHE A 510 -13.57 7.58 1.03
CA PHE A 510 -13.21 8.75 1.81
C PHE A 510 -12.06 9.54 1.17
N LEU A 511 -10.99 8.87 0.72
CA LEU A 511 -9.86 9.51 0.05
C LEU A 511 -10.25 10.07 -1.32
N ALA A 512 -11.10 9.37 -2.08
CA ALA A 512 -11.61 9.86 -3.35
C ALA A 512 -12.41 11.16 -3.20
N GLN A 513 -13.20 11.29 -2.12
CA GLN A 513 -13.95 12.51 -1.82
C GLN A 513 -13.04 13.62 -1.29
N LYS A 514 -12.07 13.30 -0.43
CA LYS A 514 -11.22 14.28 0.26
C LYS A 514 -10.10 14.85 -0.62
N TYR A 515 -9.53 14.02 -1.50
CA TYR A 515 -8.41 14.39 -2.37
C TYR A 515 -8.69 14.00 -3.82
N PRO A 516 -9.74 14.54 -4.48
CA PRO A 516 -10.19 14.06 -5.78
C PRO A 516 -9.10 14.13 -6.88
N LEU A 517 -8.31 15.22 -6.92
CA LEU A 517 -7.24 15.37 -7.91
C LEU A 517 -6.11 14.36 -7.68
N LEU A 518 -5.59 14.29 -6.45
CA LEU A 518 -4.51 13.35 -6.08
C LEU A 518 -4.95 11.89 -6.24
N TYR A 519 -6.19 11.58 -5.86
CA TYR A 519 -6.75 10.24 -6.03
C TYR A 519 -6.86 9.87 -7.52
N SER A 520 -7.32 10.80 -8.37
CA SER A 520 -7.37 10.57 -9.82
C SER A 520 -5.99 10.38 -10.44
N PHE A 521 -4.98 11.11 -9.95
CA PHE A 521 -3.57 10.90 -10.32
C PHE A 521 -3.11 9.48 -9.95
N CYS A 522 -3.34 9.05 -8.71
CA CYS A 522 -2.97 7.71 -8.22
C CYS A 522 -3.67 6.58 -8.99
N LEU A 523 -4.94 6.77 -9.34
CA LEU A 523 -5.70 5.79 -10.11
C LEU A 523 -5.13 5.67 -11.52
N GLN A 524 -4.91 6.81 -12.20
CA GLN A 524 -4.43 6.80 -13.58
C GLN A 524 -3.02 6.25 -13.70
N ILE A 525 -2.13 6.56 -12.74
CA ILE A 525 -0.77 6.05 -12.78
C ILE A 525 -0.72 4.53 -12.57
N LEU A 526 -1.47 4.01 -11.60
CA LEU A 526 -1.51 2.58 -11.33
C LEU A 526 -2.22 1.82 -12.45
N GLU A 527 -3.27 2.37 -13.06
CA GLU A 527 -3.95 1.76 -14.21
C GLU A 527 -3.01 1.69 -15.42
N THR A 528 -2.30 2.77 -15.74
CA THR A 528 -1.38 2.77 -16.88
C THR A 528 -0.19 1.83 -16.65
N LEU A 529 0.38 1.84 -15.44
CA LEU A 529 1.46 0.94 -15.08
C LEU A 529 0.99 -0.53 -15.04
N SER A 530 -0.25 -0.79 -14.63
CA SER A 530 -0.83 -2.14 -14.64
C SER A 530 -0.86 -2.74 -16.04
N GLN A 531 -1.25 -1.95 -17.04
CA GLN A 531 -1.28 -2.36 -18.45
C GLN A 531 0.13 -2.55 -19.02
N LYS A 532 1.07 -1.67 -18.67
CA LYS A 532 2.45 -1.72 -19.20
C LYS A 532 3.32 -2.80 -18.55
N LEU A 533 3.05 -3.15 -17.29
CA LEU A 533 3.87 -4.08 -16.49
C LEU A 533 3.18 -5.43 -16.24
N ASP A 534 1.99 -5.65 -16.80
CA ASP A 534 1.15 -6.84 -16.60
C ASP A 534 0.94 -7.16 -15.11
N LEU A 535 0.52 -6.13 -14.37
CA LEU A 535 0.28 -6.22 -12.92
C LEU A 535 -1.21 -6.07 -12.61
N GLU A 536 -1.72 -6.76 -11.59
CA GLU A 536 -3.10 -6.53 -11.14
C GLU A 536 -3.18 -5.27 -10.25
N PRO A 537 -4.07 -4.30 -10.56
CA PRO A 537 -4.28 -3.12 -9.71
C PRO A 537 -5.15 -3.48 -8.51
N ARG A 538 -4.70 -3.11 -7.29
CA ARG A 538 -5.48 -3.33 -6.05
C ARG A 538 -5.85 -1.99 -5.42
N ARG A 539 -7.05 -1.92 -4.82
CA ARG A 539 -7.53 -0.71 -4.13
C ARG A 539 -6.56 -0.24 -3.05
N ILE A 540 -6.01 -1.17 -2.26
CA ILE A 540 -5.05 -0.84 -1.19
C ILE A 540 -3.80 -0.13 -1.72
N ASP A 541 -3.36 -0.44 -2.95
CA ASP A 541 -2.19 0.20 -3.55
C ASP A 541 -2.48 1.69 -3.84
N ILE A 542 -3.71 2.01 -4.28
CA ILE A 542 -4.18 3.39 -4.49
C ILE A 542 -4.20 4.15 -3.16
N LEU A 543 -4.69 3.53 -2.08
CA LEU A 543 -4.78 4.16 -0.76
C LEU A 543 -3.40 4.52 -0.20
N LEU A 544 -2.47 3.56 -0.25
CA LEU A 544 -1.11 3.76 0.24
C LEU A 544 -0.42 4.88 -0.55
N LEU A 545 -0.55 4.86 -1.88
CA LEU A 545 0.05 5.86 -2.74
C LEU A 545 -0.54 7.26 -2.49
N ALA A 546 -1.88 7.37 -2.36
CA ALA A 546 -2.54 8.64 -2.10
C ALA A 546 -2.16 9.24 -0.73
N LEU A 547 -2.16 8.43 0.33
CA LEU A 547 -1.75 8.87 1.68
C LEU A 547 -0.29 9.31 1.72
N TRP A 548 0.58 8.57 1.03
CA TRP A 548 2.01 8.87 0.99
C TRP A 548 2.34 10.12 0.17
N LEU A 549 1.77 10.28 -1.03
CA LEU A 549 1.97 11.47 -1.85
C LEU A 549 1.43 12.73 -1.17
N HIS A 550 0.29 12.63 -0.46
CA HIS A 550 -0.22 13.75 0.33
C HIS A 550 0.78 14.17 1.43
N LYS A 551 1.37 13.21 2.14
CA LYS A 551 2.41 13.48 3.15
C LYS A 551 3.62 14.20 2.56
N GLN A 552 4.04 13.83 1.35
CA GLN A 552 5.15 14.49 0.65
C GLN A 552 4.84 15.93 0.22
N GLY A 553 3.66 16.47 0.58
CA GLY A 553 3.26 17.83 0.25
C GLY A 553 2.83 17.99 -1.20
N VAL A 554 2.54 16.88 -1.89
CA VAL A 554 2.01 16.88 -3.26
C VAL A 554 0.54 17.29 -3.20
N ASN A 555 0.32 18.58 -3.00
CA ASN A 555 -0.98 19.21 -3.10
C ASN A 555 -1.19 19.68 -4.54
N SER A 556 -2.39 19.46 -5.07
CA SER A 556 -2.82 20.14 -6.29
C SER A 556 -2.57 21.63 -6.14
N GLN A 557 -1.80 22.24 -7.04
CA GLN A 557 -1.82 23.69 -7.12
C GLN A 557 -3.28 24.12 -7.32
N LYS A 558 -3.75 25.07 -6.50
CA LYS A 558 -5.17 25.45 -6.33
C LYS A 558 -5.86 25.96 -7.61
N GLN A 559 -5.19 25.98 -8.77
CA GLN A 559 -5.74 26.47 -10.02
C GLN A 559 -5.28 25.62 -11.20
N VAL A 560 -6.21 24.82 -11.75
CA VAL A 560 -6.10 24.27 -13.10
C VAL A 560 -7.20 24.92 -13.93
N THR A 561 -6.86 26.04 -14.58
CA THR A 561 -7.75 26.71 -15.52
C THR A 561 -7.59 26.03 -16.87
N HIS A 562 -8.61 25.31 -17.31
CA HIS A 562 -8.61 24.68 -18.63
C HIS A 562 -8.92 25.73 -19.69
N ALA A 563 -8.29 25.64 -20.85
CA ALA A 563 -8.58 26.49 -21.99
C ALA A 563 -8.91 25.68 -23.23
N VAL A 564 -9.92 26.13 -23.96
CA VAL A 564 -10.42 25.48 -25.17
C VAL A 564 -10.54 26.51 -26.29
N ILE A 565 -10.12 26.14 -27.49
CA ILE A 565 -10.26 26.94 -28.70
C ILE A 565 -11.34 26.32 -29.60
N LEU A 566 -12.31 27.13 -30.00
CA LEU A 566 -13.39 26.79 -30.92
C LEU A 566 -13.30 27.69 -32.15
N ALA A 567 -13.20 27.10 -33.33
CA ALA A 567 -13.12 27.87 -34.57
C ALA A 567 -13.84 27.17 -35.73
N HIS A 568 -14.39 27.97 -36.64
CA HIS A 568 -14.96 27.42 -37.87
C HIS A 568 -13.84 26.98 -38.81
N GLY A 569 -14.08 25.90 -39.54
CA GLY A 569 -13.12 25.27 -40.44
C GLY A 569 -12.66 23.90 -39.96
N TYR A 570 -11.91 23.22 -40.82
CA TYR A 570 -11.51 21.83 -40.59
C TYR A 570 -10.30 21.68 -39.65
N ALA A 571 -9.51 22.73 -39.45
CA ALA A 571 -8.26 22.68 -38.70
C ALA A 571 -7.84 24.03 -38.07
N THR A 572 -8.74 25.01 -38.05
CA THR A 572 -8.45 26.37 -37.57
C THR A 572 -8.14 26.37 -36.07
N ALA A 573 -8.98 25.73 -35.25
CA ALA A 573 -8.77 25.62 -33.82
C ALA A 573 -7.54 24.76 -33.51
N SER A 574 -7.41 23.62 -34.19
CA SER A 574 -6.25 22.71 -34.05
C SER A 574 -4.93 23.40 -34.39
N SER A 575 -4.92 24.22 -35.45
CA SER A 575 -3.74 24.98 -35.85
C SER A 575 -3.32 25.99 -34.78
N ILE A 576 -4.26 26.78 -34.25
CA ILE A 576 -3.98 27.79 -33.23
C ILE A 576 -3.50 27.11 -31.93
N ALA A 577 -4.19 26.07 -31.46
CA ALA A 577 -3.84 25.35 -30.24
C ALA A 577 -2.44 24.71 -30.34
N ASN A 578 -2.12 24.05 -31.46
CA ASN A 578 -0.82 23.42 -31.66
C ASN A 578 0.33 24.44 -31.63
N VAL A 579 0.17 25.59 -32.28
CA VAL A 579 1.20 26.65 -32.26
C VAL A 579 1.36 27.25 -30.87
N ALA A 580 0.25 27.59 -30.20
CA ALA A 580 0.28 28.16 -28.86
C ALA A 580 0.92 27.21 -27.83
N ASN A 581 0.49 25.94 -27.80
CA ASN A 581 1.03 24.94 -26.88
C ASN A 581 2.54 24.68 -27.12
N ARG A 582 2.99 24.65 -28.38
CA ARG A 582 4.42 24.47 -28.70
C ARG A 582 5.28 25.63 -28.23
N LEU A 583 4.81 26.87 -28.42
CA LEU A 583 5.54 28.07 -28.01
C LEU A 583 5.56 28.24 -26.49
N LEU A 584 4.46 27.91 -25.81
CA LEU A 584 4.36 27.92 -24.35
C LEU A 584 5.04 26.71 -23.68
N LYS A 585 5.47 25.72 -24.48
CA LYS A 585 6.06 24.44 -24.05
C LYS A 585 5.17 23.65 -23.07
N ASN A 586 3.87 23.93 -23.05
CA ASN A 586 2.87 23.31 -22.19
C ASN A 586 1.57 23.06 -22.97
N THR A 587 0.85 21.99 -22.64
CA THR A 587 -0.45 21.65 -23.25
C THR A 587 -1.57 22.34 -22.47
N ILE A 588 -1.86 23.59 -22.85
CA ILE A 588 -2.84 24.45 -22.19
C ILE A 588 -4.19 24.44 -22.93
N PHE A 589 -4.13 24.45 -24.27
CA PHE A 589 -5.31 24.56 -25.12
C PHE A 589 -5.70 23.23 -25.74
N GLU A 590 -6.97 22.85 -25.57
CA GLU A 590 -7.64 21.84 -26.39
C GLU A 590 -8.33 22.53 -27.58
N SER A 591 -8.48 21.84 -28.72
CA SER A 591 -9.09 22.40 -29.93
C SER A 591 -10.33 21.64 -30.39
N PHE A 592 -11.37 22.37 -30.74
CA PHE A 592 -12.59 21.84 -31.36
C PHE A 592 -12.85 22.59 -32.66
N ASP A 593 -12.59 21.92 -33.77
CA ASP A 593 -12.83 22.43 -35.12
C ASP A 593 -14.31 22.27 -35.50
N MET A 594 -14.88 23.30 -36.13
CA MET A 594 -16.27 23.32 -36.58
C MET A 594 -16.36 23.39 -38.11
N PRO A 595 -16.32 22.24 -38.80
CA PRO A 595 -16.73 22.15 -40.20
C PRO A 595 -18.12 22.74 -40.43
N LEU A 596 -18.41 23.20 -41.65
CA LEU A 596 -19.64 23.94 -41.98
C LEU A 596 -20.94 23.14 -41.79
N ASP A 597 -20.83 21.81 -41.73
CA ASP A 597 -21.91 20.85 -41.50
C ASP A 597 -22.16 20.55 -40.01
N VAL A 598 -21.31 21.05 -39.11
CA VAL A 598 -21.42 20.81 -37.67
C VAL A 598 -22.15 21.95 -36.97
N THR A 599 -23.15 21.60 -36.15
CA THR A 599 -23.93 22.58 -35.39
C THR A 599 -23.24 23.00 -34.08
N PRO A 600 -23.51 24.22 -33.55
CA PRO A 600 -22.99 24.64 -32.24
C PRO A 600 -23.36 23.70 -31.09
N GLU A 601 -24.53 23.05 -31.18
CA GLU A 601 -25.05 22.12 -30.17
C GLU A 601 -24.25 20.80 -30.14
N ALA A 602 -23.88 20.27 -31.31
CA ALA A 602 -23.02 19.09 -31.39
C ALA A 602 -21.62 19.36 -30.81
N ILE A 603 -21.08 20.56 -31.04
CA ILE A 603 -19.78 20.96 -30.50
C ILE A 603 -19.86 21.23 -29.00
N ALA A 604 -20.94 21.85 -28.52
CA ALA A 604 -21.17 22.00 -27.08
C ALA A 604 -21.17 20.66 -26.36
N GLN A 605 -21.79 19.61 -26.94
CA GLN A 605 -21.74 18.26 -26.40
C GLN A 605 -20.32 17.66 -26.39
N GLN A 606 -19.52 17.90 -27.43
CA GLN A 606 -18.12 17.44 -27.46
C GLN A 606 -17.28 18.11 -26.38
N VAL A 607 -17.43 19.43 -26.20
CA VAL A 607 -16.81 20.18 -25.11
C VAL A 607 -17.24 19.61 -23.76
N MET A 608 -18.53 19.33 -23.56
CA MET A 608 -19.02 18.74 -22.30
C MET A 608 -18.45 17.34 -22.03
N ARG A 609 -18.35 16.46 -23.04
CA ARG A 609 -17.70 15.14 -22.89
C ARG A 609 -16.23 15.26 -22.54
N TYR A 610 -15.53 16.23 -23.13
CA TYR A 610 -14.15 16.52 -22.76
C TYR A 610 -14.04 16.93 -21.29
N LEU A 611 -14.96 17.78 -20.81
CA LEU A 611 -15.01 18.21 -19.41
C LEU A 611 -15.34 17.08 -18.43
N GLU A 612 -16.11 16.06 -18.83
CA GLU A 612 -16.38 14.88 -17.99
C GLU A 612 -15.10 14.09 -17.66
N GLY A 613 -14.09 14.13 -18.55
CA GLY A 613 -12.77 13.50 -18.34
C GLY A 613 -11.70 14.44 -17.78
N HIS A 614 -12.01 15.72 -17.55
CA HIS A 614 -11.08 16.76 -17.12
C HIS A 614 -11.73 17.63 -16.03
N PRO A 615 -11.60 17.27 -14.74
CA PRO A 615 -12.24 18.02 -13.66
C PRO A 615 -11.74 19.47 -13.62
N LEU A 616 -12.66 20.41 -13.76
CA LEU A 616 -12.39 21.85 -13.73
C LEU A 616 -12.08 22.30 -12.29
N ALA A 617 -10.82 22.62 -12.00
CA ALA A 617 -10.42 23.02 -10.65
C ALA A 617 -10.59 24.53 -10.38
N SER A 618 -10.39 25.40 -11.39
CA SER A 618 -10.47 26.87 -11.19
C SER A 618 -11.24 27.67 -12.25
N GLY A 619 -11.66 27.04 -13.36
CA GLY A 619 -12.47 27.68 -14.38
C GLY A 619 -12.16 27.20 -15.79
N LEU A 620 -13.00 27.60 -16.75
CA LEU A 620 -12.86 27.26 -18.17
C LEU A 620 -12.80 28.52 -19.03
N ILE A 621 -11.72 28.69 -19.79
CA ILE A 621 -11.61 29.74 -20.81
C ILE A 621 -11.94 29.15 -22.18
N ILE A 622 -12.92 29.73 -22.84
CA ILE A 622 -13.36 29.35 -24.18
C ILE A 622 -13.01 30.49 -25.14
N LEU A 623 -12.05 30.26 -26.02
CA LEU A 623 -11.68 31.20 -27.08
C LEU A 623 -12.43 30.84 -28.36
N VAL A 624 -13.21 31.76 -28.91
CA VAL A 624 -14.03 31.54 -30.10
C VAL A 624 -13.63 32.44 -31.26
N ASP A 625 -13.69 31.91 -32.48
CA ASP A 625 -13.35 32.64 -33.72
C ASP A 625 -14.38 33.73 -34.07
N MET A 626 -15.66 33.38 -34.09
CA MET A 626 -16.74 34.28 -34.49
C MET A 626 -17.76 34.52 -33.37
N GLY A 627 -18.38 35.70 -33.38
CA GLY A 627 -19.35 36.12 -32.36
C GLY A 627 -20.62 35.25 -32.26
N SER A 628 -20.95 34.44 -33.26
CA SER A 628 -22.08 33.50 -33.21
C SER A 628 -21.88 32.40 -32.14
N LEU A 629 -20.64 32.01 -31.86
CA LEU A 629 -20.29 31.00 -30.85
C LEU A 629 -20.28 31.56 -29.43
N LYS A 630 -20.47 32.86 -29.25
CA LYS A 630 -20.56 33.52 -27.94
C LYS A 630 -21.69 32.94 -27.06
N ALA A 631 -22.73 32.42 -27.69
CA ALA A 631 -23.87 31.81 -27.01
C ALA A 631 -23.75 30.29 -26.80
N ILE A 632 -22.59 29.67 -27.07
CA ILE A 632 -22.43 28.20 -26.99
C ILE A 632 -22.79 27.62 -25.61
N HIS A 633 -22.58 28.40 -24.54
CA HIS A 633 -22.95 28.01 -23.18
C HIS A 633 -24.45 27.68 -22.99
N ARG A 634 -25.34 28.18 -23.87
CA ARG A 634 -26.78 27.88 -23.81
C ARG A 634 -27.11 26.43 -24.17
N HIS A 635 -26.20 25.77 -24.88
CA HIS A 635 -26.32 24.37 -25.30
C HIS A 635 -25.65 23.39 -24.32
N PHE A 636 -25.22 23.86 -23.13
CA PHE A 636 -24.74 22.97 -22.09
C PHE A 636 -25.91 22.38 -21.31
N ASP A 637 -26.13 21.07 -21.45
CA ASP A 637 -27.26 20.34 -20.86
C ASP A 637 -27.19 20.23 -19.32
N ARG A 638 -26.08 20.63 -18.71
CA ARG A 638 -25.86 20.62 -17.25
C ARG A 638 -25.32 21.97 -16.77
N ALA A 639 -25.71 22.35 -15.55
CA ALA A 639 -25.16 23.53 -14.90
C ALA A 639 -23.67 23.31 -14.58
N LEU A 640 -22.81 24.15 -15.13
CA LEU A 640 -21.39 24.16 -14.81
C LEU A 640 -21.19 24.58 -13.35
N SER A 641 -20.36 23.85 -12.61
CA SER A 641 -20.04 24.11 -11.20
C SER A 641 -18.90 25.12 -11.00
N THR A 642 -18.26 25.57 -12.10
CA THR A 642 -17.10 26.46 -12.09
C THR A 642 -17.30 27.66 -13.02
N PRO A 643 -16.55 28.76 -12.82
CA PRO A 643 -16.65 29.94 -13.67
C PRO A 643 -16.21 29.66 -15.12
N VAL A 644 -16.89 30.27 -16.08
CA VAL A 644 -16.56 30.15 -17.50
C VAL A 644 -16.46 31.52 -18.15
N THR A 645 -15.37 31.73 -18.89
CA THR A 645 -15.17 32.94 -19.69
C THR A 645 -15.17 32.58 -21.15
N ILE A 646 -15.98 33.27 -21.96
CA ILE A 646 -15.97 33.16 -23.42
C ILE A 646 -15.39 34.45 -24.00
N ILE A 647 -14.33 34.34 -24.81
CA ILE A 647 -13.64 35.47 -25.45
C ILE A 647 -13.72 35.28 -26.97
N ASN A 648 -14.17 36.29 -27.71
CA ASN A 648 -14.28 36.22 -29.17
C ASN A 648 -12.99 36.63 -29.89
N ASN A 649 -13.00 36.48 -31.23
CA ASN A 649 -11.92 36.84 -32.14
C ASN A 649 -10.59 36.16 -31.79
N VAL A 650 -10.62 34.84 -31.55
CA VAL A 650 -9.42 34.07 -31.23
C VAL A 650 -8.37 34.18 -32.34
N SER A 651 -7.14 34.43 -31.92
CA SER A 651 -5.95 34.43 -32.77
C SER A 651 -4.82 33.73 -32.04
N THR A 652 -3.75 33.38 -32.76
CA THR A 652 -2.56 32.78 -32.14
C THR A 652 -1.93 33.69 -31.09
N SER A 653 -1.91 35.00 -31.31
CA SER A 653 -1.38 35.95 -30.31
C SER A 653 -2.25 36.01 -29.06
N MET A 654 -3.58 35.95 -29.22
CA MET A 654 -4.51 35.87 -28.10
C MET A 654 -4.32 34.59 -27.29
N ALA A 655 -4.22 33.44 -27.97
CA ALA A 655 -3.98 32.15 -27.30
C ALA A 655 -2.65 32.16 -26.53
N LEU A 656 -1.59 32.77 -27.08
CA LEU A 656 -0.33 32.92 -26.35
C LEU A 656 -0.49 33.79 -25.11
N TYR A 657 -1.15 34.94 -25.22
CA TYR A 657 -1.39 35.85 -24.10
C TYR A 657 -2.19 35.18 -22.97
N VAL A 658 -3.32 34.56 -23.32
CA VAL A 658 -4.17 33.80 -22.39
C VAL A 658 -3.36 32.70 -21.72
N GLY A 659 -2.62 31.93 -22.51
CA GLY A 659 -1.85 30.79 -22.02
C GLY A 659 -0.71 31.20 -21.08
N GLU A 660 -0.03 32.30 -21.36
CA GLU A 660 0.99 32.85 -20.48
C GLU A 660 0.41 33.26 -19.11
N ARG A 661 -0.75 33.93 -19.10
CA ARG A 661 -1.40 34.33 -17.85
C ARG A 661 -1.95 33.13 -17.06
N ILE A 662 -2.43 32.08 -17.74
CA ILE A 662 -2.79 30.81 -17.10
C ILE A 662 -1.55 30.21 -16.41
N LEU A 663 -0.40 30.17 -17.09
CA LEU A 663 0.85 29.65 -16.52
C LEU A 663 1.37 30.48 -15.33
N GLN A 664 1.05 31.77 -15.30
CA GLN A 664 1.38 32.69 -14.20
C GLN A 664 0.39 32.61 -13.03
N GLY A 665 -0.67 31.78 -13.13
CA GLY A 665 -1.65 31.58 -12.04
C GLY A 665 -2.69 32.68 -11.92
N HIS A 666 -2.85 33.53 -12.93
CA HIS A 666 -3.88 34.57 -12.91
C HIS A 666 -5.29 33.98 -12.87
N PHE A 667 -6.18 34.68 -12.18
CA PHE A 667 -7.59 34.29 -12.14
C PHE A 667 -8.29 34.60 -13.46
N ILE A 668 -9.35 33.84 -13.75
CA ILE A 668 -10.04 33.90 -15.04
C ILE A 668 -10.63 35.29 -15.34
N GLU A 669 -10.99 36.07 -14.31
CA GLU A 669 -11.52 37.43 -14.44
C GLU A 669 -10.43 38.45 -14.73
N GLU A 670 -9.25 38.25 -14.14
CA GLU A 670 -8.07 39.08 -14.40
C GLU A 670 -7.63 38.89 -15.84
N ILE A 671 -7.56 37.64 -16.30
CA ILE A 671 -7.23 37.30 -17.69
C ILE A 671 -8.23 37.97 -18.64
N ALA A 672 -9.53 37.85 -18.37
CA ALA A 672 -10.57 38.43 -19.21
C ALA A 672 -10.51 39.98 -19.26
N ARG A 673 -10.26 40.61 -18.11
CA ARG A 673 -10.17 42.07 -17.99
C ARG A 673 -8.91 42.63 -18.64
N ASP A 674 -7.76 42.00 -18.43
CA ASP A 674 -6.48 42.42 -18.98
C ASP A 674 -6.50 42.32 -20.51
N ILE A 675 -7.02 41.22 -21.04
CA ILE A 675 -7.22 41.03 -22.48
C ILE A 675 -8.10 42.12 -23.08
N ALA A 676 -9.21 42.47 -22.43
CA ALA A 676 -10.12 43.50 -22.93
C ALA A 676 -9.54 44.93 -22.88
N ARG A 677 -8.48 45.15 -22.07
CA ARG A 677 -7.73 46.42 -22.07
C ARG A 677 -6.74 46.49 -23.22
N ASP A 678 -6.05 45.38 -23.49
CA ASP A 678 -4.93 45.34 -24.43
C ASP A 678 -5.37 45.01 -25.87
N VAL A 679 -6.51 44.34 -26.04
CA VAL A 679 -7.01 43.86 -27.33
C VAL A 679 -8.50 44.19 -27.47
N PRO A 680 -8.97 44.67 -28.63
CA PRO A 680 -10.39 44.96 -28.88
C PRO A 680 -11.19 43.66 -29.04
N VAL A 681 -11.47 42.99 -27.92
CA VAL A 681 -12.30 41.79 -27.87
C VAL A 681 -13.47 41.95 -26.90
N GLU A 682 -14.54 41.23 -27.20
CA GLU A 682 -15.68 41.10 -26.31
C GLU A 682 -15.55 39.79 -25.53
N TYR A 683 -15.69 39.87 -24.21
CA TYR A 683 -15.77 38.69 -23.37
C TYR A 683 -17.08 38.63 -22.60
N GLN A 684 -17.48 37.43 -22.20
CA GLN A 684 -18.57 37.18 -21.26
C GLN A 684 -18.10 36.23 -20.17
N LEU A 685 -18.29 36.64 -18.92
CA LEU A 685 -17.94 35.88 -17.73
C LEU A 685 -19.23 35.34 -17.09
N TYR A 686 -19.28 34.03 -16.88
CA TYR A 686 -20.41 33.31 -16.29
C TYR A 686 -20.01 32.66 -14.98
N TRP A 687 -20.82 32.89 -13.94
CA TRP A 687 -20.63 32.32 -12.61
C TRP A 687 -21.70 31.25 -12.32
N PRO A 688 -21.34 30.15 -11.62
CA PRO A 688 -22.31 29.17 -11.14
C PRO A 688 -23.32 29.83 -10.18
N LYS A 689 -24.61 29.51 -10.34
CA LYS A 689 -25.71 30.16 -9.59
C LYS A 689 -25.89 29.66 -8.14
N SER A 690 -25.16 28.64 -7.71
CA SER A 690 -25.29 28.01 -6.38
C SER A 690 -23.91 27.64 -5.81
N ASN A 691 -23.73 27.85 -4.50
CA ASN A 691 -22.51 27.55 -3.72
C ASN A 691 -21.30 28.48 -3.96
N LYS A 692 -21.39 29.75 -3.55
CA LYS A 692 -20.17 30.55 -3.36
C LYS A 692 -19.43 30.04 -2.12
N PRO A 693 -18.11 29.79 -2.18
CA PRO A 693 -17.31 29.51 -0.98
C PRO A 693 -17.42 30.69 -0.01
N ARG A 694 -17.47 30.40 1.29
CA ARG A 694 -17.50 31.42 2.34
C ARG A 694 -16.11 32.00 2.51
N ALA A 695 -16.00 33.31 2.73
CA ALA A 695 -14.70 33.90 2.99
C ALA A 695 -14.69 35.02 4.05
N ILE A 696 -13.53 35.19 4.69
CA ILE A 696 -13.18 36.34 5.51
C ILE A 696 -12.07 37.10 4.78
N LEU A 697 -12.26 38.40 4.56
CA LEU A 697 -11.25 39.22 3.88
C LEU A 697 -10.30 39.84 4.89
N THR A 698 -9.01 39.90 4.58
CA THR A 698 -8.03 40.67 5.35
C THR A 698 -7.55 41.89 4.57
N THR A 699 -7.50 43.05 5.22
CA THR A 699 -7.05 44.31 4.60
C THR A 699 -6.02 45.02 5.45
N CYS A 700 -5.10 45.75 4.81
CA CYS A 700 -4.15 46.61 5.50
C CYS A 700 -3.89 47.91 4.73
N ALA A 701 -3.71 49.00 5.47
CA ALA A 701 -3.41 50.32 4.93
C ALA A 701 -2.01 50.43 4.30
N THR A 702 -1.05 49.64 4.78
CA THR A 702 0.37 49.72 4.41
C THR A 702 0.76 48.80 3.25
N GLY A 703 -0.22 48.14 2.61
CA GLY A 703 -0.05 47.29 1.43
C GLY A 703 -0.39 45.81 1.65
N ILE A 704 -0.45 45.05 0.53
CA ILE A 704 -0.89 43.64 0.49
C ILE A 704 -0.06 42.73 1.41
N GLY A 705 1.24 42.98 1.60
CA GLY A 705 2.10 42.10 2.42
C GLY A 705 1.64 41.92 3.87
N VAL A 706 1.15 42.98 4.52
CA VAL A 706 0.62 42.89 5.88
C VAL A 706 -0.76 42.23 5.90
N ALA A 707 -1.58 42.45 4.86
CA ALA A 707 -2.85 41.76 4.68
C ALA A 707 -2.65 40.25 4.47
N THR A 708 -1.61 39.83 3.74
CA THR A 708 -1.23 38.42 3.55
C THR A 708 -0.76 37.77 4.84
N ASN A 709 -0.01 38.51 5.68
CA ASN A 709 0.38 38.02 7.00
C ASN A 709 -0.82 37.88 7.95
N LEU A 710 -1.78 38.80 7.89
CA LEU A 710 -3.05 38.63 8.61
C LEU A 710 -3.85 37.43 8.09
N CYS A 711 -3.84 37.24 6.77
CA CYS A 711 -4.49 36.12 6.11
C CYS A 711 -3.94 34.79 6.62
N SER A 712 -2.61 34.64 6.70
CA SER A 712 -1.98 33.41 7.17
C SER A 712 -2.29 33.12 8.65
N LEU A 713 -2.29 34.15 9.50
CA LEU A 713 -2.62 34.01 10.93
C LEU A 713 -4.07 33.60 11.16
N LEU A 714 -5.02 34.23 10.47
CA LEU A 714 -6.43 33.85 10.58
C LEU A 714 -6.67 32.46 9.97
N SER A 715 -6.03 32.13 8.85
CA SER A 715 -6.12 30.79 8.24
C SER A 715 -5.60 29.70 9.17
N ALA A 716 -4.52 29.97 9.92
CA ALA A 716 -3.96 29.05 10.91
C ALA A 716 -4.82 28.91 12.17
N SER A 717 -5.78 29.82 12.38
CA SER A 717 -6.64 29.86 13.57
C SER A 717 -8.06 29.37 13.30
N ILE A 718 -8.46 29.22 12.04
CA ILE A 718 -9.78 28.73 11.63
C ILE A 718 -9.64 27.27 11.15
N PRO A 719 -10.34 26.30 11.77
CA PRO A 719 -10.31 24.91 11.33
C PRO A 719 -10.78 24.74 9.89
N GLN A 720 -10.04 23.94 9.10
CA GLN A 720 -10.38 23.67 7.69
C GLN A 720 -11.76 23.02 7.50
N ALA A 721 -12.28 22.34 8.52
CA ALA A 721 -13.61 21.74 8.54
C ALA A 721 -14.77 22.74 8.36
N LEU A 722 -14.51 24.04 8.53
CA LEU A 722 -15.52 25.09 8.40
C LEU A 722 -15.70 25.62 6.97
N GLU A 723 -14.84 25.22 6.04
CA GLU A 723 -14.89 25.64 4.63
C GLU A 723 -14.94 27.17 4.43
N ILE A 724 -14.24 27.91 5.30
CA ILE A 724 -14.10 29.38 5.21
C ILE A 724 -12.70 29.70 4.68
N ASP A 725 -12.63 30.32 3.51
CA ASP A 725 -11.39 30.84 2.95
C ASP A 725 -11.03 32.18 3.60
N VAL A 726 -9.76 32.38 3.93
CA VAL A 726 -9.27 33.72 4.29
C VAL A 726 -8.53 34.30 3.09
N VAL A 727 -8.88 35.53 2.70
CA VAL A 727 -8.38 36.13 1.46
C VAL A 727 -7.82 37.53 1.75
N ALA A 728 -6.54 37.73 1.47
CA ALA A 728 -5.93 39.05 1.53
C ALA A 728 -6.39 39.93 0.36
N CYS A 729 -6.76 41.17 0.67
CA CYS A 729 -7.22 42.15 -0.30
C CYS A 729 -6.55 43.50 -0.05
N ASP A 730 -6.33 44.25 -1.14
CA ASP A 730 -5.83 45.61 -1.06
C ASP A 730 -6.93 46.56 -0.54
N TYR A 731 -6.58 47.37 0.46
CA TYR A 731 -7.52 48.31 1.07
C TYR A 731 -8.02 49.37 0.07
N ALA A 732 -7.14 49.93 -0.76
CA ALA A 732 -7.50 50.99 -1.70
C ALA A 732 -8.45 50.47 -2.78
N MET A 733 -8.28 49.22 -3.23
CA MET A 733 -9.21 48.57 -4.15
C MET A 733 -10.60 48.39 -3.54
N LEU A 734 -10.66 47.82 -2.34
CA LEU A 734 -11.94 47.63 -1.62
C LEU A 734 -12.66 48.94 -1.30
N ALA A 735 -11.93 49.97 -0.88
CA ALA A 735 -12.51 51.28 -0.56
C ALA A 735 -13.08 51.99 -1.81
N ASN A 736 -12.41 51.86 -2.97
CA ASN A 736 -12.81 52.51 -4.21
C ASN A 736 -13.95 51.78 -4.93
N ASN A 737 -13.85 50.46 -5.10
CA ASN A 737 -14.76 49.68 -5.92
C ASN A 737 -15.87 48.98 -5.11
N LYS A 738 -15.71 48.91 -3.78
CA LYS A 738 -16.72 48.38 -2.83
C LYS A 738 -17.23 47.00 -3.28
N THR A 739 -18.55 46.82 -3.36
CA THR A 739 -19.20 45.55 -3.74
C THR A 739 -18.98 45.14 -5.20
N GLN A 740 -18.35 45.98 -6.03
CA GLN A 740 -18.00 45.67 -7.42
C GLN A 740 -16.67 44.93 -7.55
N GLU A 741 -15.91 44.76 -6.46
CA GLU A 741 -14.68 43.96 -6.47
C GLU A 741 -14.97 42.48 -6.77
N PRO A 742 -14.12 41.79 -7.57
CA PRO A 742 -14.31 40.37 -7.93
C PRO A 742 -14.46 39.44 -6.73
N VAL A 743 -13.89 39.82 -5.59
CA VAL A 743 -13.94 39.03 -4.37
C VAL A 743 -15.37 38.83 -3.85
N PHE A 744 -16.26 39.83 -3.99
CA PHE A 744 -17.68 39.72 -3.59
C PHE A 744 -18.52 38.94 -4.62
N ILE A 745 -18.03 38.82 -5.85
CA ILE A 745 -18.63 37.98 -6.86
C ILE A 745 -18.26 36.51 -6.59
N ARG A 746 -17.00 36.25 -6.21
CA ARG A 746 -16.45 34.92 -5.97
C ARG A 746 -16.87 34.28 -4.65
N TYR A 747 -16.91 35.06 -3.58
CA TYR A 747 -17.14 34.54 -2.24
C TYR A 747 -18.45 35.06 -1.63
N ASP A 748 -19.01 34.27 -0.73
CA ASP A 748 -19.95 34.76 0.28
C ASP A 748 -19.12 35.35 1.43
N VAL A 749 -18.90 36.67 1.38
CA VAL A 749 -18.00 37.35 2.30
C VAL A 749 -18.69 37.56 3.64
N LEU A 750 -18.23 36.84 4.66
CA LEU A 750 -18.80 36.85 6.00
C LEU A 750 -18.34 38.05 6.83
N ALA A 751 -17.09 38.47 6.70
CA ALA A 751 -16.51 39.60 7.43
C ALA A 751 -15.24 40.15 6.75
N ILE A 752 -14.86 41.37 7.12
CA ILE A 752 -13.59 42.01 6.75
C ILE A 752 -12.80 42.31 8.02
N VAL A 753 -11.55 41.87 8.09
CA VAL A 753 -10.63 42.10 9.22
C VAL A 753 -9.48 42.97 8.73
N GLY A 754 -9.21 44.10 9.40
CA GLY A 754 -8.10 44.94 8.95
C GLY A 754 -7.76 46.11 9.86
N THR A 755 -6.78 46.89 9.43
CA THR A 755 -6.31 48.08 10.17
C THR A 755 -7.19 49.31 9.93
N LEU A 756 -7.86 49.39 8.78
CA LEU A 756 -8.78 50.47 8.41
C LEU A 756 -10.08 49.87 7.86
N ASP A 757 -11.21 50.56 8.09
CA ASP A 757 -12.53 50.18 7.60
C ASP A 757 -12.74 50.64 6.14
N PRO A 758 -12.95 49.73 5.17
CA PRO A 758 -13.27 50.10 3.80
C PRO A 758 -14.72 50.62 3.60
N HIS A 759 -15.53 50.66 4.66
CA HIS A 759 -16.89 51.19 4.70
C HIS A 759 -17.85 50.53 3.70
N ILE A 760 -17.94 49.20 3.75
CA ILE A 760 -18.82 48.38 2.91
C ILE A 760 -20.08 48.00 3.70
N ALA A 761 -21.21 48.66 3.41
CA ALA A 761 -22.43 48.58 4.22
C ALA A 761 -23.06 47.16 4.34
N SER A 762 -22.72 46.23 3.46
CA SER A 762 -23.28 44.86 3.45
C SER A 762 -22.45 43.83 4.20
N VAL A 763 -21.24 44.18 4.64
CA VAL A 763 -20.28 43.23 5.23
C VAL A 763 -19.71 43.81 6.52
N PRO A 764 -19.72 43.06 7.62
CA PRO A 764 -19.21 43.55 8.90
C PRO A 764 -17.69 43.70 8.87
N TRP A 765 -17.21 44.80 9.45
CA TRP A 765 -15.79 45.09 9.61
C TRP A 765 -15.33 44.90 11.07
N ILE A 766 -14.15 44.31 11.23
CA ILE A 766 -13.52 44.03 12.52
C ILE A 766 -12.12 44.65 12.51
N SER A 767 -11.84 45.52 13.47
CA SER A 767 -10.51 46.13 13.59
C SER A 767 -9.51 45.09 14.10
N LEU A 768 -8.29 45.13 13.57
CA LEU A 768 -7.20 44.27 14.03
C LEU A 768 -6.94 44.45 15.53
N ASP A 769 -6.97 45.69 16.01
CA ASP A 769 -6.74 46.00 17.43
C ASP A 769 -7.79 45.36 18.33
N SER A 770 -9.06 45.37 17.91
CA SER A 770 -10.13 44.69 18.65
C SER A 770 -9.94 43.17 18.70
N LEU A 771 -9.40 42.59 17.62
CA LEU A 771 -9.18 41.15 17.53
C LEU A 771 -8.01 40.72 18.43
N ILE A 772 -6.99 41.57 18.57
CA ILE A 772 -5.84 41.35 19.46
C ILE A 772 -6.20 41.59 20.94
N SER A 773 -7.01 42.62 21.24
CA SER A 773 -7.44 42.92 22.61
C SER A 773 -8.50 41.94 23.14
N GLY A 774 -9.09 41.12 22.26
CA GLY A 774 -10.10 40.12 22.62
C GLY A 774 -11.54 40.64 22.61
N GLU A 775 -11.77 41.95 22.43
CA GLU A 775 -13.11 42.53 22.32
C GLU A 775 -13.77 42.22 20.96
N GLY A 776 -12.99 42.23 19.88
CA GLY A 776 -13.40 41.92 18.52
C GLY A 776 -13.77 40.45 18.30
N ASN A 777 -13.32 39.55 19.20
CA ASN A 777 -13.72 38.14 19.16
C ASN A 777 -15.21 37.96 19.41
N GLN A 778 -15.92 38.84 20.11
CA GLN A 778 -17.36 38.64 20.32
C GLN A 778 -18.15 38.56 19.01
N TYR A 779 -17.73 39.29 17.97
CA TYR A 779 -18.39 39.26 16.67
C TYR A 779 -18.02 38.00 15.86
N LEU A 780 -16.74 37.65 15.81
CA LEU A 780 -16.27 36.40 15.20
C LEU A 780 -16.88 35.17 15.88
N MET A 781 -16.98 35.17 17.21
CA MET A 781 -17.58 34.07 17.96
C MET A 781 -19.10 33.98 17.75
N ARG A 782 -19.81 35.09 17.51
CA ARG A 782 -21.22 35.06 17.07
C ARG A 782 -21.36 34.50 15.66
N LEU A 783 -20.45 34.89 14.77
CA LEU A 783 -20.40 34.43 13.38
C LEU A 783 -20.14 32.92 13.35
N PHE A 784 -19.12 32.43 14.08
CA PHE A 784 -18.84 30.99 14.21
C PHE A 784 -19.91 30.24 15.01
N GLY A 785 -20.53 30.85 16.02
CA GLY A 785 -21.62 30.22 16.78
C GLY A 785 -22.86 29.89 15.94
N SER A 786 -23.04 30.54 14.79
CA SER A 786 -24.08 30.18 13.81
C SER A 786 -23.69 29.02 12.88
N LEU A 787 -22.41 28.66 12.86
CA LEU A 787 -21.80 27.71 11.92
C LEU A 787 -21.31 26.43 12.61
N THR A 788 -21.01 26.46 13.92
CA THR A 788 -20.26 25.40 14.63
C THR A 788 -20.77 25.19 16.07
N THR A 789 -20.19 24.21 16.78
CA THR A 789 -20.52 23.90 18.18
C THR A 789 -19.83 24.85 19.17
N PRO A 790 -20.38 25.11 20.37
CA PRO A 790 -19.77 25.99 21.38
C PRO A 790 -18.33 25.62 21.75
N ASP A 791 -18.01 24.32 21.77
CA ASP A 791 -16.67 23.81 22.10
C ASP A 791 -15.67 24.15 20.98
N GLN A 792 -16.07 24.01 19.71
CA GLN A 792 -15.25 24.41 18.56
C GLN A 792 -15.05 25.93 18.49
N VAL A 793 -16.06 26.72 18.88
CA VAL A 793 -15.93 28.18 19.00
C VAL A 793 -14.88 28.54 20.06
N ALA A 794 -14.87 27.85 21.20
CA ALA A 794 -13.86 28.05 22.24
C ALA A 794 -12.44 27.64 21.77
N GLU A 795 -12.32 26.57 20.99
CA GLU A 795 -11.06 26.15 20.38
C GLU A 795 -10.52 27.20 19.40
N ILE A 796 -11.37 27.72 18.51
CA ILE A 796 -11.01 28.81 17.57
C ILE A 796 -10.53 30.04 18.34
N ASN A 797 -11.23 30.42 19.42
CA ASN A 797 -10.84 31.54 20.28
C ASN A 797 -9.43 31.35 20.87
N ASN A 798 -9.14 30.16 21.39
CA ASN A 798 -7.84 29.84 21.97
C ASN A 798 -6.73 29.86 20.91
N LEU A 799 -6.99 29.30 19.72
CA LEU A 799 -6.03 29.31 18.61
C LEU A 799 -5.73 30.73 18.10
N LEU A 800 -6.75 31.58 17.98
CA LEU A 800 -6.58 32.99 17.64
C LEU A 800 -5.67 33.66 18.68
N LEU A 801 -6.00 33.56 19.97
CA LEU A 801 -5.19 34.19 21.03
C LEU A 801 -3.74 33.70 21.03
N LYS A 802 -3.53 32.40 20.84
CA LYS A 802 -2.20 31.79 20.78
C LYS A 802 -1.39 32.30 19.60
N ASN A 803 -1.95 32.28 18.39
CA ASN A 803 -1.27 32.70 17.17
C ASN A 803 -0.97 34.20 17.15
N PHE A 804 -1.87 35.04 17.67
CA PHE A 804 -1.61 36.48 17.82
C PHE A 804 -0.58 36.78 18.92
N SER A 805 -0.58 36.03 20.02
CA SER A 805 0.42 36.18 21.10
C SER A 805 1.81 35.71 20.69
N LEU A 806 1.92 34.65 19.88
CA LEU A 806 3.18 34.15 19.31
C LEU A 806 3.98 35.26 18.64
N ARG A 807 3.31 36.13 17.89
CA ARG A 807 3.99 37.23 17.19
C ARG A 807 4.57 38.26 18.14
N ARG A 808 3.85 38.66 19.19
CA ARG A 808 4.37 39.57 20.22
C ARG A 808 5.55 38.97 20.97
N VAL A 809 5.51 37.67 21.23
CA VAL A 809 6.61 36.95 21.88
C VAL A 809 7.83 36.83 20.98
N ILE A 810 7.66 36.66 19.66
CA ILE A 810 8.76 36.70 18.69
C ILE A 810 9.50 38.04 18.71
N GLU A 811 8.79 39.14 18.90
CA GLU A 811 9.39 40.47 18.99
C GLU A 811 10.12 40.69 20.33
N SER A 812 9.74 39.97 21.39
CA SER A 812 10.26 40.19 22.75
C SER A 812 11.29 39.16 23.23
N VAL A 813 11.47 38.04 22.52
CA VAL A 813 12.35 36.92 22.91
C VAL A 813 13.39 36.64 21.85
N THR A 814 14.67 36.48 22.23
CA THR A 814 15.78 36.42 21.24
C THR A 814 16.53 35.08 21.17
N ILE A 815 16.55 34.29 22.25
CA ILE A 815 17.31 33.03 22.32
C ILE A 815 16.41 31.78 22.19
N LEU A 816 15.17 31.87 22.64
CA LEU A 816 14.30 30.70 22.79
C LEU A 816 13.44 30.44 21.56
N ASP A 817 13.13 29.16 21.34
CA ASP A 817 12.10 28.73 20.39
C ASP A 817 10.73 29.20 20.89
N THR A 818 10.20 30.24 20.24
CA THR A 818 8.97 30.94 20.63
C THR A 818 7.75 30.03 20.57
N GLY A 819 7.72 29.07 19.64
CA GLY A 819 6.67 28.06 19.54
C GLY A 819 6.62 27.16 20.78
N LYS A 820 7.78 26.67 21.22
CA LYS A 820 7.89 25.85 22.44
C LYS A 820 7.55 26.64 23.71
N VAL A 821 8.03 27.87 23.81
CA VAL A 821 7.77 28.75 24.96
C VAL A 821 6.28 28.97 25.13
N ILE A 822 5.57 29.37 24.07
CA ILE A 822 4.12 29.62 24.14
C ILE A 822 3.33 28.36 24.50
N ASN A 823 3.72 27.18 23.99
CA ASN A 823 3.07 25.93 24.38
C ASN A 823 3.24 25.64 25.88
N HIS A 824 4.41 25.91 26.46
CA HIS A 824 4.63 25.74 27.90
C HIS A 824 3.88 26.79 28.73
N VAL A 825 3.76 28.04 28.24
CA VAL A 825 2.93 29.07 28.90
C VAL A 825 1.44 28.70 28.85
N GLU A 826 0.97 28.12 27.75
CA GLU A 826 -0.39 27.60 27.62
C GLU A 826 -0.67 26.46 28.61
N GLN A 827 0.28 25.52 28.76
CA GLN A 827 0.17 24.46 29.77
C GLN A 827 0.16 25.01 31.20
N PHE A 828 0.94 26.06 31.47
CA PHE A 828 0.88 26.78 32.74
C PHE A 828 -0.50 27.39 32.97
N LEU A 829 -1.07 28.09 31.97
CA LEU A 829 -2.39 28.72 32.07
C LEU A 829 -3.49 27.70 32.33
N LEU A 830 -3.54 26.61 31.56
CA LEU A 830 -4.51 25.52 31.73
C LEU A 830 -4.42 24.91 33.12
N ARG A 831 -3.20 24.70 33.63
CA ARG A 831 -2.98 24.15 34.97
C ARG A 831 -3.38 25.14 36.06
N TYR A 832 -3.08 26.43 35.89
CA TYR A 832 -3.51 27.47 36.82
C TYR A 832 -5.04 27.60 36.87
N GLU A 833 -5.72 27.65 35.72
CA GLU A 833 -7.18 27.71 35.63
C GLU A 833 -7.83 26.51 36.34
N HIS A 834 -7.25 25.32 36.18
CA HIS A 834 -7.69 24.11 36.88
C HIS A 834 -7.48 24.18 38.41
N LEU A 835 -6.31 24.62 38.88
CA LEU A 835 -5.98 24.71 40.31
C LEU A 835 -6.72 25.84 41.04
N ALA A 836 -7.00 26.94 40.34
CA ALA A 836 -7.71 28.09 40.87
C ALA A 836 -9.24 27.96 40.76
N GLY A 837 -9.74 27.14 39.82
CA GLY A 837 -11.17 27.02 39.54
C GLY A 837 -11.77 28.26 38.89
N VAL A 838 -10.96 29.06 38.19
CA VAL A 838 -11.33 30.34 37.57
C VAL A 838 -10.82 30.37 36.13
N THR A 839 -11.59 30.95 35.22
CA THR A 839 -11.15 31.21 33.84
C THR A 839 -10.46 32.58 33.75
N VAL A 840 -9.25 32.61 33.21
CA VAL A 840 -8.50 33.85 33.01
C VAL A 840 -9.04 34.58 31.77
N SER A 841 -9.25 35.90 31.87
CA SER A 841 -9.72 36.70 30.73
C SER A 841 -8.68 36.74 29.60
N ASN A 842 -9.14 36.92 28.36
CA ASN A 842 -8.27 36.96 27.18
C ASN A 842 -7.17 38.02 27.30
N GLU A 843 -7.50 39.20 27.81
CA GLU A 843 -6.56 40.30 28.06
C GLU A 843 -5.41 39.88 28.98
N ARG A 844 -5.75 39.21 30.09
CA ARG A 844 -4.76 38.67 31.04
C ARG A 844 -3.95 37.52 30.44
N LYS A 845 -4.56 36.67 29.61
CA LYS A 845 -3.85 35.60 28.90
C LYS A 845 -2.77 36.16 27.98
N VAL A 846 -3.08 37.19 27.21
CA VAL A 846 -2.10 37.86 26.33
C VAL A 846 -0.95 38.47 27.16
N ALA A 847 -1.27 39.17 28.26
CA ALA A 847 -0.27 39.73 29.15
C ALA A 847 0.66 38.64 29.74
N LEU A 848 0.09 37.50 30.15
CA LEU A 848 0.85 36.36 30.68
C LEU A 848 1.69 35.66 29.62
N TYR A 849 1.21 35.53 28.38
CA TYR A 849 2.02 35.00 27.27
C TYR A 849 3.29 35.80 27.06
N VAL A 850 3.21 37.13 27.07
CA VAL A 850 4.39 37.99 26.91
C VAL A 850 5.26 37.94 28.16
N HIS A 851 4.69 38.21 29.34
CA HIS A 851 5.45 38.35 30.57
C HIS A 851 6.18 37.06 30.97
N ILE A 852 5.52 35.90 30.86
CA ILE A 852 6.15 34.61 31.20
C ILE A 852 7.23 34.24 30.18
N SER A 853 7.03 34.55 28.89
CA SER A 853 8.05 34.30 27.87
C SER A 853 9.33 35.08 28.15
N CYS A 854 9.20 36.38 28.48
CA CYS A 854 10.33 37.20 28.89
C CYS A 854 10.98 36.70 30.20
N LEU A 855 10.17 36.30 31.18
CA LEU A 855 10.65 35.72 32.45
C LEU A 855 11.51 34.48 32.20
N ILE A 856 11.09 33.55 31.33
CA ILE A 856 11.85 32.34 31.04
C ILE A 856 13.21 32.70 30.44
N GLU A 857 13.25 33.64 29.50
CA GLU A 857 14.52 34.10 28.91
C GLU A 857 15.42 34.78 29.94
N ARG A 858 14.87 35.62 30.83
CA ARG A 858 15.64 36.23 31.94
C ARG A 858 16.26 35.18 32.85
N LEU A 859 15.52 34.14 33.21
CA LEU A 859 16.02 33.08 34.11
C LEU A 859 17.13 32.25 33.45
N ILE A 860 17.01 31.95 32.16
CA ILE A 860 18.05 31.24 31.41
C ILE A 860 19.32 32.09 31.27
N ARG A 861 19.18 33.42 31.17
CA ARG A 861 20.31 34.37 31.17
C ARG A 861 20.89 34.65 32.57
N HIS A 862 20.40 34.00 33.61
CA HIS A 862 20.75 34.27 35.01
C HIS A 862 20.50 35.73 35.45
N ALA A 863 19.48 36.38 34.86
CA ALA A 863 19.06 37.75 35.13
C ALA A 863 17.65 37.82 35.75
N GLY A 864 17.32 36.88 36.64
CA GLY A 864 16.02 36.82 37.31
C GLY A 864 15.81 37.96 38.31
N ILE A 865 14.58 38.46 38.41
CA ILE A 865 14.23 39.53 39.36
C ILE A 865 14.17 38.95 40.78
N THR A 866 14.94 39.52 41.71
CA THR A 866 15.03 39.07 43.11
C THR A 866 14.35 40.00 44.11
N THR A 867 13.96 41.20 43.70
CA THR A 867 13.33 42.22 44.55
C THR A 867 11.88 42.48 44.11
N TRP A 868 10.97 42.46 45.08
CA TRP A 868 9.54 42.75 44.89
C TRP A 868 9.10 43.86 45.84
N SER A 869 8.43 44.88 45.32
CA SER A 869 7.94 46.05 46.07
C SER A 869 6.41 46.16 46.15
N GLY A 870 5.67 45.17 45.62
CA GLY A 870 4.20 45.18 45.59
C GLY A 870 3.52 44.54 46.82
N GLN A 871 2.18 44.46 46.80
CA GLN A 871 1.38 43.84 47.86
C GLN A 871 1.74 42.36 48.11
N GLN A 872 1.55 41.89 49.34
CA GLN A 872 1.81 40.50 49.72
C GLN A 872 0.79 39.55 49.06
N CYS A 873 1.28 38.65 48.20
CA CYS A 873 0.50 37.54 47.65
C CYS A 873 0.12 36.56 48.77
N PRO A 874 -1.16 36.17 48.93
CA PRO A 874 -1.59 35.18 49.91
C PRO A 874 -0.85 33.85 49.74
N GLU A 875 -0.44 33.22 50.85
CA GLU A 875 0.39 32.00 50.83
C GLU A 875 -0.28 30.82 50.08
N HIS A 876 -1.60 30.72 50.16
CA HIS A 876 -2.39 29.74 49.43
C HIS A 876 -2.29 29.93 47.90
N GLU A 877 -2.25 31.17 47.42
CA GLU A 877 -2.20 31.49 46.00
C GLU A 877 -0.78 31.36 45.43
N LEU A 878 0.21 31.71 46.25
CA LEU A 878 1.62 31.46 45.96
C LEU A 878 1.90 29.97 45.74
N ASN A 879 1.29 29.09 46.54
CA ASN A 879 1.42 27.64 46.38
C ASN A 879 0.78 27.13 45.08
N ARG A 880 -0.39 27.65 44.70
CA ARG A 880 -1.03 27.33 43.40
C ARG A 880 -0.16 27.76 42.23
N LEU A 881 0.41 28.96 42.28
CA LEU A 881 1.29 29.46 41.22
C LEU A 881 2.57 28.63 41.10
N ARG A 882 3.20 28.25 42.22
CA ARG A 882 4.36 27.34 42.21
C ARG A 882 4.03 26.00 41.54
N GLU A 883 2.87 25.44 41.87
CA GLU A 883 2.42 24.18 41.28
C GLU A 883 2.16 24.31 39.77
N ALA A 884 1.50 25.40 39.34
CA ALA A 884 1.27 25.66 37.93
C ALA A 884 2.60 25.85 37.16
N PHE A 885 3.57 26.55 37.75
CA PHE A 885 4.88 26.81 37.13
C PHE A 885 5.82 25.60 37.07
N SER A 886 5.51 24.50 37.76
CA SER A 886 6.33 23.28 37.72
C SER A 886 6.57 22.74 36.30
N VAL A 887 5.64 22.98 35.37
CA VAL A 887 5.78 22.63 33.95
C VAL A 887 6.91 23.42 33.28
N ILE A 888 7.07 24.69 33.64
CA ILE A 888 8.12 25.56 33.10
C ILE A 888 9.45 25.29 33.82
N GLU A 889 9.44 25.13 35.14
CA GLU A 889 10.65 24.83 35.93
C GLU A 889 11.32 23.53 35.48
N SER A 890 10.54 22.49 35.21
CA SER A 890 11.04 21.19 34.73
C SER A 890 11.61 21.27 33.31
N ASN A 891 10.89 21.90 32.37
CA ASN A 891 11.30 21.94 30.96
C ASN A 891 12.52 22.82 30.69
N TYR A 892 12.70 23.90 31.47
CA TYR A 892 13.83 24.83 31.29
C TYR A 892 14.91 24.70 32.36
N SER A 893 14.75 23.80 33.34
CA SER A 893 15.69 23.61 34.46
C SER A 893 15.98 24.91 35.23
N VAL A 894 14.96 25.74 35.42
CA VAL A 894 15.02 27.01 36.17
C VAL A 894 14.16 26.93 37.43
N LYS A 895 14.48 27.75 38.43
CA LYS A 895 13.61 27.97 39.59
C LYS A 895 13.04 29.38 39.54
N ILE A 896 11.73 29.51 39.71
CA ILE A 896 11.08 30.81 39.65
C ILE A 896 11.19 31.52 41.01
N PRO A 897 11.80 32.71 41.07
CA PRO A 897 11.88 33.49 42.30
C PRO A 897 10.49 33.87 42.83
N THR A 898 10.36 33.99 44.15
CA THR A 898 9.10 34.43 44.78
C THR A 898 8.69 35.84 44.35
N ALA A 899 9.64 36.69 43.97
CA ALA A 899 9.37 38.03 43.44
C ALA A 899 8.62 37.98 42.10
N GLU A 900 9.02 37.09 41.20
CA GLU A 900 8.37 36.89 39.89
C GLU A 900 6.94 36.32 40.06
N LEU A 901 6.73 35.42 41.04
CA LEU A 901 5.38 34.94 41.37
C LEU A 901 4.44 36.07 41.84
N GLY A 902 4.98 37.11 42.49
CA GLY A 902 4.24 38.32 42.86
C GLY A 902 3.76 39.12 41.65
N TYR A 903 4.62 39.32 40.64
CA TYR A 903 4.23 39.99 39.39
C TYR A 903 3.12 39.23 38.66
N ILE A 904 3.23 37.90 38.57
CA ILE A 904 2.22 37.06 37.92
C ILE A 904 0.88 37.12 38.66
N HIS A 905 0.90 37.06 39.99
CA HIS A 905 -0.31 37.24 40.80
C HIS A 905 -0.97 38.62 40.56
N ASN A 906 -0.19 39.68 40.42
CA ASN A 906 -0.74 41.00 40.10
C ASN A 906 -1.41 41.05 38.73
N ILE A 907 -0.80 40.45 37.70
CA ILE A 907 -1.40 40.36 36.35
C ILE A 907 -2.74 39.59 36.40
N LEU A 908 -2.85 38.60 37.28
CA LEU A 908 -4.05 37.79 37.45
C LEU A 908 -5.16 38.48 38.26
N THR A 909 -4.83 39.44 39.13
CA THR A 909 -5.77 40.00 40.13
C THR A 909 -6.13 41.47 39.94
N PHE A 910 -5.25 42.31 39.41
CA PHE A 910 -5.51 43.74 39.21
C PHE A 910 -6.21 44.05 37.87
N GLU A 911 -6.91 45.19 37.82
CA GLU A 911 -7.34 45.85 36.57
C GLU A 911 -6.07 46.45 35.92
N THR A 912 -5.79 46.05 34.68
CA THR A 912 -4.51 46.33 34.01
C THR A 912 -4.54 47.74 33.41
N GLU A 913 -4.10 48.75 34.15
CA GLU A 913 -3.46 49.92 33.51
C GLU A 913 -2.08 49.45 33.01
N PHE A 914 -1.91 49.48 31.68
CA PHE A 914 -0.70 49.04 30.98
C PHE A 914 0.57 49.60 31.62
N ILE A 915 1.53 48.74 31.92
CA ILE A 915 2.87 49.12 32.39
C ILE A 915 3.61 49.80 31.22
N GLU A 916 3.56 51.13 31.17
CA GLU A 916 4.33 51.97 30.23
C GLU A 916 5.85 51.91 30.48
N GLN A 917 6.32 51.25 31.55
CA GLN A 917 7.74 51.24 31.92
C GLN A 917 8.60 50.19 31.20
N ASP A 918 8.01 49.22 30.50
CA ASP A 918 8.78 48.17 29.81
C ASP A 918 9.08 48.49 28.33
N GLN A 919 8.72 49.68 27.82
CA GLN A 919 9.06 50.12 26.45
C GLN A 919 10.47 50.75 26.31
N GLN A 920 11.25 50.83 27.39
CA GLN A 920 12.66 51.23 27.32
C GLN A 920 13.58 50.12 27.85
N PHE A 921 13.59 48.96 27.20
CA PHE A 921 14.72 48.01 27.29
C PHE A 921 14.93 47.21 26.00
#